data_AF-A0A934ALQ8-F1
#
_entry.id   AF-A0A934ALQ8-F1
#
_cell.length_a   1.000
_cell.length_b   1.000
_cell.length_c   1.000
_cell.angle_alpha   90.00
_cell.angle_beta   90.00
_cell.angle_gamma   90.00
#
_symmetry.space_group_name_H-M   'P 1'
#
loop_
_entity.id
_entity.type
_entity.pdbx_description
1 polymer ?
#
loop_
_entity_poly.entity_id
_entity_poly.type
_entity_poly.pdbx_seq_one_letter_code
_entity_poly.pdbx_strand_id
1 'polypeptide(L)'
;MKRVTAGILSAALIALSPGFEGYRAFGQTISAGQTGKAPVAVPIGVVPSRIGNLPLQFNPSLPSGLGLPTLGSPAVTPSVGSVLPSGAPDSAVPFSAPVAAPFAEVPALPLPVMGLTAAPQAQDGLPASTREVLDQGVEKLTQAKDAGERQTVLSDLFSGKTAAVGDVSGPAPVFSPADASQGSLAASQPRTVSVPELEAVAVDSAKAENDRKKAVDSIASQPGAETEASLRRIADSNPRGGASDYEVHRQALRALAGRGVILSLRPVSPGHAQQILAKLSQNKPSLAIFDYDDTLAPWTKPIAPETAEALKTAADAGIQPVILTDRPDASENPKEVTILQSLSGMTPEQKGVLGVVSSKGTRAVLYDAKAEPSLVRDVSVSWQASETDAIKAAGQAVKEKYGSVIFNGREEELSKDGYFRPLPVGTAEAEVRAAAELMQAELKARGVDVEVIGRMAKDPTLPPYISLSKVDKAIGVEWLRTHLGYIGRMRDLAGMGIRGKLFSKLAGWLGRFNGKETPVSKLLIVGDQFFGSRVTDRNMLKAAQGALAISVGGKADPRLDNTFVWPTEGGPASTEILKGAAAAPVSDFNKGAVKALFISRTFSIASFILTSIAYPFLAAPAVGWTVYGVLMALGPLAAIATGPLNGNLADKLSARNSMVINMVVRAVLTLMLPAFAYFGILNFWTLLLSSIANGWVLSAIMTTENAYIRRLAGKHQGTVMALGSVHYVSMQAILGLILGIGSIIDKWNPMIAFLISAGVHGLLLAPYLWFSMPNDTPPTNAAAGTPQTLKSRVKAWLDSVKQGGKPALKALIPDFLRKYWKEALLFGASIAAYSFLHSPIPIALALFYWVWNTDTVRAVRRGDTREVSEREKELALTLKENAAADLVDRAELERVKAEKAQGWEARAAELEAVLAKRAEQTKALSSEGKRWTLRQFSTILFSSLQAAVTYPFQNFALPLMAVTLVGQAGKAMLLGKLTGAVFFGTLIANSSQVKLPDIRIPLIGKFPAQRLIQGGVLALAATWVYTGLVPGSILAAAAAVAAAAGLMWLANHITQKGWIKFLGLGLLAVWLPFLVWTMPGLIPFMSVQTALFLTMLIYGMFSGPAIVSFNTYMQTSTKKSDLGKVFGTSGSFVNTSTSMGYGLLSLGAGMLTTAFPALLVPIGIAYGIAALAFWNAPKRMPGLPENAVEKAAKE
;
A
#
# COMPACT_ATOMS: atom_id res chain seq x y z
N MET A 1 26.93 -58.48 -5.93
CA MET A 1 27.39 -57.07 -5.82
C MET A 1 27.94 -56.50 -7.13
N LYS A 2 28.96 -57.08 -7.78
CA LYS A 2 29.58 -56.51 -9.01
C LYS A 2 28.62 -56.14 -10.17
N ARG A 3 27.54 -56.92 -10.40
CA ARG A 3 26.52 -56.62 -11.43
C ARG A 3 25.57 -55.48 -11.06
N VAL A 4 25.29 -55.29 -9.77
CA VAL A 4 24.49 -54.15 -9.26
C VAL A 4 25.32 -52.87 -9.31
N THR A 5 26.61 -52.96 -8.98
CA THR A 5 27.56 -51.83 -9.11
C THR A 5 27.74 -51.42 -10.57
N ALA A 6 27.83 -52.38 -11.51
CA ALA A 6 27.88 -52.09 -12.94
C ALA A 6 26.57 -51.50 -13.47
N GLY A 7 25.41 -51.97 -13.02
CA GLY A 7 24.11 -51.38 -13.37
C GLY A 7 23.95 -49.94 -12.87
N ILE A 8 24.41 -49.65 -11.65
CA ILE A 8 24.40 -48.30 -11.07
C ILE A 8 25.42 -47.39 -11.79
N LEU A 9 26.60 -47.90 -12.13
CA LEU A 9 27.63 -47.15 -12.86
C LEU A 9 27.20 -46.84 -14.30
N SER A 10 26.52 -47.78 -14.97
CA SER A 10 25.96 -47.58 -16.32
C SER A 10 24.76 -46.63 -16.32
N ALA A 11 23.89 -46.70 -15.31
CA ALA A 11 22.82 -45.73 -15.13
C ALA A 11 23.37 -44.33 -14.83
N ALA A 12 24.46 -44.24 -14.07
CA ALA A 12 25.18 -43.00 -13.82
C ALA A 12 25.88 -42.46 -15.08
N LEU A 13 26.52 -43.30 -15.89
CA LEU A 13 27.17 -42.90 -17.15
C LEU A 13 26.18 -42.38 -18.19
N ILE A 14 25.02 -43.03 -18.35
CA ILE A 14 23.94 -42.57 -19.23
C ILE A 14 23.32 -41.27 -18.70
N ALA A 15 23.18 -41.13 -17.37
CA ALA A 15 22.68 -39.90 -16.76
C ALA A 15 23.68 -38.73 -16.81
N LEU A 16 24.98 -39.00 -16.88
CA LEU A 16 26.05 -38.01 -16.83
C LEU A 16 26.62 -37.62 -18.21
N SER A 17 26.28 -38.34 -19.29
CA SER A 17 26.77 -38.04 -20.66
C SER A 17 25.72 -38.27 -21.76
N PRO A 18 24.65 -37.45 -21.84
CA PRO A 18 23.63 -37.61 -22.88
C PRO A 18 24.17 -37.12 -24.23
N GLY A 19 24.47 -38.07 -25.13
CA GLY A 19 24.95 -37.80 -26.49
C GLY A 19 25.36 -39.08 -27.21
N PHE A 20 25.56 -39.00 -28.53
CA PHE A 20 25.92 -40.15 -29.39
C PHE A 20 27.16 -40.90 -28.86
N GLU A 21 28.13 -40.18 -28.30
CA GLU A 21 29.33 -40.76 -27.69
C GLU A 21 29.05 -41.51 -26.36
N GLY A 22 28.07 -41.09 -25.56
CA GLY A 22 27.64 -41.82 -24.35
C GLY A 22 26.93 -43.13 -24.70
N TYR A 23 26.10 -43.12 -25.75
CA TYR A 23 25.51 -44.34 -26.32
C TYR A 23 26.55 -45.25 -26.99
N ARG A 24 27.59 -44.68 -27.61
CA ARG A 24 28.72 -45.41 -28.20
C ARG A 24 29.59 -46.07 -27.13
N ALA A 25 29.93 -45.35 -26.04
CA ALA A 25 30.65 -45.89 -24.90
C ALA A 25 29.84 -46.99 -24.17
N PHE A 26 28.53 -46.79 -24.01
CA PHE A 26 27.62 -47.83 -23.51
C PHE A 26 27.57 -49.05 -24.43
N GLY A 27 27.46 -48.83 -25.74
CA GLY A 27 27.51 -49.88 -26.76
C GLY A 27 28.83 -50.64 -26.74
N GLN A 28 29.96 -49.95 -26.57
CA GLN A 28 31.31 -50.54 -26.44
C GLN A 28 31.47 -51.35 -25.15
N THR A 29 30.87 -50.89 -24.05
CA THR A 29 30.91 -51.59 -22.75
C THR A 29 30.03 -52.84 -22.75
N ILE A 30 28.92 -52.84 -23.50
CA ILE A 30 28.08 -54.03 -23.71
C ILE A 30 28.71 -54.99 -24.74
N SER A 31 29.33 -54.48 -25.81
CA SER A 31 30.00 -55.32 -26.81
C SER A 31 31.28 -55.97 -26.28
N ALA A 32 31.96 -55.36 -25.30
CA ALA A 32 33.08 -55.97 -24.59
C ALA A 32 32.67 -57.17 -23.70
N GLY A 33 31.36 -57.38 -23.47
CA GLY A 33 30.82 -58.45 -22.65
C GLY A 33 30.18 -59.61 -23.43
N GLN A 34 30.16 -59.60 -24.76
CA GLN A 34 29.54 -60.65 -25.57
C GLN A 34 30.54 -61.29 -26.52
N THR A 35 31.13 -62.41 -26.09
CA THR A 35 31.70 -63.39 -27.01
C THR A 35 30.57 -64.23 -27.63
N GLY A 36 30.33 -64.01 -28.92
CA GLY A 36 29.68 -64.98 -29.79
C GLY A 36 28.22 -64.70 -30.17
N LYS A 37 28.03 -64.03 -31.32
CA LYS A 37 27.24 -64.44 -32.51
C LYS A 37 26.78 -63.20 -33.32
N ALA A 38 26.65 -63.42 -34.62
CA ALA A 38 26.65 -62.44 -35.72
C ALA A 38 25.63 -61.28 -35.61
N PRO A 39 25.94 -60.09 -36.17
CA PRO A 39 25.02 -58.97 -36.19
C PRO A 39 23.96 -59.12 -37.29
N VAL A 40 22.69 -58.94 -36.90
CA VAL A 40 21.53 -58.77 -37.79
C VAL A 40 21.53 -57.34 -38.32
N ALA A 41 21.48 -57.18 -39.64
CA ALA A 41 21.37 -55.89 -40.31
C ALA A 41 19.95 -55.31 -40.18
N VAL A 42 19.84 -54.05 -39.76
CA VAL A 42 18.60 -53.26 -39.83
C VAL A 42 18.79 -52.20 -40.92
N PRO A 43 17.94 -52.11 -41.95
CA PRO A 43 18.09 -51.12 -43.00
C PRO A 43 17.49 -49.78 -42.56
N ILE A 44 18.29 -48.71 -42.59
CA ILE A 44 17.82 -47.33 -42.48
C ILE A 44 17.66 -46.79 -43.90
N GLY A 45 16.44 -46.39 -44.26
CA GLY A 45 16.09 -45.83 -45.56
C GLY A 45 16.74 -44.46 -45.78
N VAL A 46 17.30 -44.28 -46.98
CA VAL A 46 17.93 -43.05 -47.45
C VAL A 46 16.86 -42.10 -48.00
N VAL A 47 16.79 -40.88 -47.47
CA VAL A 47 16.07 -39.74 -48.07
C VAL A 47 17.12 -38.82 -48.72
N PRO A 48 16.99 -38.42 -49.99
CA PRO A 48 17.99 -37.60 -50.66
C PRO A 48 17.69 -36.11 -50.45
N SER A 49 18.66 -35.37 -49.92
CA SER A 49 18.66 -33.90 -49.97
C SER A 49 19.89 -33.43 -50.75
N ARG A 50 19.65 -32.98 -52.00
CA ARG A 50 20.58 -32.12 -52.76
C ARG A 50 20.48 -30.70 -52.21
N ILE A 51 21.56 -30.16 -51.65
CA ILE A 51 21.82 -28.72 -51.57
C ILE A 51 23.30 -28.49 -51.89
N GLY A 52 23.55 -27.51 -52.76
CA GLY A 52 24.82 -27.24 -53.43
C GLY A 52 25.93 -26.69 -52.54
N ASN A 53 27.14 -26.84 -53.08
CA ASN A 53 28.43 -26.45 -52.52
C ASN A 53 28.56 -24.94 -52.27
N LEU A 54 28.97 -24.57 -51.06
CA LEU A 54 29.71 -23.34 -50.76
C LEU A 54 30.88 -23.72 -49.82
N PRO A 55 32.12 -23.24 -50.06
CA PRO A 55 33.26 -23.64 -49.25
C PRO A 55 33.38 -22.74 -48.01
N LEU A 56 33.24 -23.34 -46.82
CA LEU A 56 33.68 -22.73 -45.56
C LEU A 56 34.66 -23.70 -44.88
N GLN A 57 35.94 -23.42 -45.07
CA GLN A 57 37.00 -24.02 -44.25
C GLN A 57 36.95 -23.40 -42.86
N PHE A 58 36.58 -24.19 -41.84
CA PHE A 58 36.86 -23.89 -40.45
C PHE A 58 37.90 -24.89 -39.96
N ASN A 59 39.07 -24.37 -39.58
CA ASN A 59 40.16 -25.13 -38.97
C ASN A 59 40.20 -24.80 -37.47
N PRO A 60 39.91 -25.72 -36.54
CA PRO A 60 40.03 -25.46 -35.12
C PRO A 60 41.39 -25.96 -34.61
N SER A 61 42.40 -25.08 -34.57
CA SER A 61 43.59 -25.30 -33.76
C SER A 61 43.42 -24.62 -32.41
N LEU A 62 43.24 -25.43 -31.35
CA LEU A 62 43.36 -25.03 -29.94
C LEU A 62 44.84 -24.79 -29.59
N PRO A 63 45.21 -23.66 -28.96
CA PRO A 63 46.45 -23.60 -28.19
C PRO A 63 46.13 -23.79 -26.71
N SER A 64 46.56 -24.93 -26.18
CA SER A 64 46.79 -25.17 -24.77
C SER A 64 47.94 -24.29 -24.28
N GLY A 65 47.66 -23.38 -23.33
CA GLY A 65 48.69 -22.57 -22.67
C GLY A 65 48.11 -21.66 -21.60
N LEU A 66 48.28 -22.04 -20.33
CA LEU A 66 48.07 -21.19 -19.16
C LEU A 66 49.09 -20.03 -19.18
N GLY A 67 48.63 -18.83 -19.53
CA GLY A 67 49.39 -17.60 -19.42
C GLY A 67 48.44 -16.42 -19.18
N LEU A 68 48.66 -15.69 -18.08
CA LEU A 68 47.98 -14.42 -17.77
C LEU A 68 48.23 -13.40 -18.89
N PRO A 69 47.22 -12.71 -19.46
CA PRO A 69 47.48 -11.61 -20.36
C PRO A 69 47.54 -10.29 -19.59
N THR A 70 48.64 -9.60 -19.82
CA THR A 70 48.89 -8.19 -19.53
C THR A 70 47.92 -7.28 -20.30
N LEU A 71 47.58 -6.14 -19.70
CA LEU A 71 46.75 -5.07 -20.27
C LEU A 71 47.41 -4.47 -21.51
N GLY A 72 46.80 -4.67 -22.68
CA GLY A 72 47.08 -3.94 -23.90
C GLY A 72 45.77 -3.62 -24.64
N SER A 73 45.48 -2.34 -24.83
CA SER A 73 44.29 -1.85 -25.52
C SER A 73 44.40 -2.08 -27.04
N PRO A 74 43.40 -2.65 -27.73
CA PRO A 74 43.32 -2.54 -29.17
C PRO A 74 42.43 -1.36 -29.57
N ALA A 75 43.01 -0.41 -30.30
CA ALA A 75 42.27 0.55 -31.09
C ALA A 75 41.68 -0.16 -32.31
N VAL A 76 40.36 -0.05 -32.51
CA VAL A 76 39.68 -0.50 -33.74
C VAL A 76 39.15 0.74 -34.45
N THR A 77 39.74 1.03 -35.61
CA THR A 77 39.23 1.98 -36.61
C THR A 77 38.16 1.28 -37.47
N PRO A 78 36.99 1.90 -37.71
CA PRO A 78 36.02 1.34 -38.65
C PRO A 78 36.36 1.75 -40.08
N SER A 79 36.55 0.77 -40.97
CA SER A 79 36.52 0.97 -42.42
C SER A 79 35.08 0.84 -42.93
N VAL A 80 34.55 1.92 -43.50
CA VAL A 80 33.27 1.93 -44.19
C VAL A 80 33.51 1.50 -45.64
N GLY A 81 33.13 0.27 -45.97
CA GLY A 81 33.09 -0.23 -47.35
C GLY A 81 31.67 -0.11 -47.90
N SER A 82 31.42 0.89 -48.74
CA SER A 82 30.19 1.04 -49.53
C SER A 82 30.19 0.06 -50.69
N VAL A 83 29.22 -0.86 -50.73
CA VAL A 83 28.89 -1.64 -51.95
C VAL A 83 27.46 -1.26 -52.36
N LEU A 84 27.35 -0.51 -53.44
CA LEU A 84 26.12 -0.29 -54.20
C LEU A 84 25.84 -1.52 -55.07
N PRO A 85 24.58 -1.97 -55.22
CA PRO A 85 24.15 -2.65 -56.41
C PRO A 85 23.27 -1.72 -57.25
N SER A 86 23.75 -1.41 -58.46
CA SER A 86 22.97 -0.88 -59.56
C SER A 86 22.12 -2.00 -60.18
N GLY A 87 20.83 -1.74 -60.36
CA GLY A 87 19.92 -2.66 -61.04
C GLY A 87 18.47 -2.18 -61.00
N ALA A 88 18.12 -1.33 -61.96
CA ALA A 88 16.74 -1.10 -62.44
C ALA A 88 16.67 -1.63 -63.89
N PRO A 89 15.50 -1.86 -64.53
CA PRO A 89 14.18 -1.32 -64.18
C PRO A 89 12.95 -2.26 -64.43
N ASP A 90 11.77 -1.65 -64.22
CA ASP A 90 10.45 -1.90 -64.82
C ASP A 90 9.57 -3.10 -64.40
N SER A 91 8.54 -2.78 -63.59
CA SER A 91 7.10 -3.06 -63.83
C SER A 91 6.29 -2.59 -62.62
N ALA A 92 5.80 -1.35 -62.67
CA ALA A 92 4.92 -0.80 -61.65
C ALA A 92 3.48 -1.33 -61.85
N VAL A 93 3.01 -2.15 -60.91
CA VAL A 93 1.57 -2.39 -60.66
C VAL A 93 1.19 -1.53 -59.46
N PRO A 94 0.18 -0.63 -59.54
CA PRO A 94 -0.18 0.22 -58.43
C PRO A 94 -0.94 -0.61 -57.37
N PHE A 95 -0.31 -0.84 -56.22
CA PHE A 95 -1.04 -1.24 -55.02
C PHE A 95 -1.62 0.01 -54.37
N SER A 96 -2.95 0.11 -54.42
CA SER A 96 -3.75 1.14 -53.77
C SER A 96 -3.47 1.16 -52.26
N ALA A 97 -3.09 2.31 -51.74
CA ALA A 97 -2.98 2.57 -50.31
C ALA A 97 -4.35 2.38 -49.61
N PRO A 98 -4.39 1.86 -48.36
CA PRO A 98 -5.59 1.95 -47.56
C PRO A 98 -5.83 3.42 -47.21
N VAL A 99 -7.01 3.90 -47.59
CA VAL A 99 -7.60 5.20 -47.28
C VAL A 99 -7.36 5.54 -45.80
N ALA A 100 -6.50 6.55 -45.57
CA ALA A 100 -6.40 7.21 -44.29
C ALA A 100 -7.72 7.96 -44.04
N ALA A 101 -8.41 7.61 -42.96
CA ALA A 101 -9.48 8.45 -42.43
C ALA A 101 -8.88 9.81 -42.01
N PRO A 102 -9.49 10.95 -42.38
CA PRO A 102 -8.98 12.25 -41.97
C PRO A 102 -9.18 12.41 -40.45
N PHE A 103 -8.06 12.56 -39.73
CA PHE A 103 -8.09 13.14 -38.40
C PHE A 103 -8.52 14.61 -38.54
N ALA A 104 -9.65 14.95 -37.95
CA ALA A 104 -10.09 16.32 -37.81
C ALA A 104 -9.03 17.12 -37.04
N GLU A 105 -8.61 18.23 -37.63
CA GLU A 105 -7.74 19.24 -37.04
C GLU A 105 -8.35 19.74 -35.72
N VAL A 106 -7.59 19.63 -34.64
CA VAL A 106 -7.84 20.36 -33.39
C VAL A 106 -7.23 21.76 -33.59
N PRO A 107 -8.01 22.85 -33.54
CA PRO A 107 -7.43 24.18 -33.69
C PRO A 107 -6.55 24.51 -32.47
N ALA A 108 -5.36 25.00 -32.76
CA ALA A 108 -4.40 25.51 -31.80
C ALA A 108 -4.99 26.70 -31.03
N LEU A 109 -5.05 26.59 -29.70
CA LEU A 109 -5.29 27.73 -28.82
C LEU A 109 -3.99 28.53 -28.65
N PRO A 110 -3.99 29.86 -28.81
CA PRO A 110 -2.81 30.69 -28.62
C PRO A 110 -2.52 30.91 -27.13
N LEU A 111 -1.23 30.85 -26.79
CA LEU A 111 -0.67 31.32 -25.52
C LEU A 111 -0.71 32.86 -25.46
N PRO A 112 -1.19 33.49 -24.38
CA PRO A 112 -0.91 34.90 -24.16
C PRO A 112 0.31 35.08 -23.24
N VAL A 113 1.23 35.88 -23.77
CA VAL A 113 2.36 36.54 -23.11
C VAL A 113 1.83 37.49 -22.02
N MET A 114 2.34 37.40 -20.78
CA MET A 114 2.11 38.43 -19.76
C MET A 114 3.17 39.53 -19.88
N GLY A 115 2.73 40.73 -20.29
CA GLY A 115 3.42 41.99 -20.13
C GLY A 115 2.47 43.02 -19.50
N LEU A 116 2.98 43.78 -18.54
CA LEU A 116 2.30 44.79 -17.72
C LEU A 116 1.40 45.78 -18.49
N THR A 117 0.25 46.14 -17.91
CA THR A 117 -0.15 47.54 -17.60
C THR A 117 -1.53 47.62 -16.90
N ALA A 118 -1.57 48.50 -15.89
CA ALA A 118 -2.70 49.29 -15.33
C ALA A 118 -4.03 48.64 -14.88
N ALA A 119 -4.43 49.00 -13.66
CA ALA A 119 -5.67 48.64 -12.97
C ALA A 119 -6.95 49.13 -13.68
N PRO A 120 -8.09 48.44 -13.43
CA PRO A 120 -9.27 49.18 -12.97
C PRO A 120 -10.01 48.50 -11.80
N GLN A 121 -10.91 49.30 -11.24
CA GLN A 121 -11.62 49.20 -9.96
C GLN A 121 -12.49 47.94 -9.78
N ALA A 122 -12.61 47.54 -8.51
CA ALA A 122 -13.57 46.55 -8.03
C ALA A 122 -15.02 47.04 -8.22
N GLN A 123 -15.89 46.18 -8.75
CA GLN A 123 -17.34 46.32 -8.67
C GLN A 123 -17.88 45.30 -7.66
N ASP A 124 -18.54 45.84 -6.63
CA ASP A 124 -19.29 45.11 -5.62
C ASP A 124 -20.55 44.44 -6.21
N GLY A 125 -20.96 43.35 -5.58
CA GLY A 125 -22.06 42.48 -6.01
C GLY A 125 -23.44 43.12 -5.97
N LEU A 126 -24.22 42.90 -7.04
CA LEU A 126 -25.65 43.17 -7.08
C LEU A 126 -26.45 41.92 -6.64
N PRO A 127 -27.54 42.07 -5.88
CA PRO A 127 -28.39 40.96 -5.47
C PRO A 127 -29.18 40.37 -6.65
N ALA A 128 -29.41 39.05 -6.61
CA ALA A 128 -30.21 38.32 -7.60
C ALA A 128 -31.61 38.95 -7.73
N SER A 129 -32.11 39.06 -8.96
CA SER A 129 -33.44 39.63 -9.21
C SER A 129 -34.54 38.75 -8.60
N THR A 130 -35.63 39.35 -8.12
CA THR A 130 -36.78 38.63 -7.54
C THR A 130 -37.31 37.51 -8.45
N ARG A 131 -37.19 37.71 -9.77
CA ARG A 131 -37.55 36.73 -10.79
C ARG A 131 -36.69 35.46 -10.71
N GLU A 132 -35.39 35.62 -10.50
CA GLU A 132 -34.42 34.53 -10.43
C GLU A 132 -34.61 33.68 -9.16
N VAL A 133 -34.97 34.32 -8.04
CA VAL A 133 -35.35 33.62 -6.80
C VAL A 133 -36.65 32.84 -6.97
N LEU A 134 -37.64 33.41 -7.69
CA LEU A 134 -38.89 32.72 -7.99
C LEU A 134 -38.67 31.50 -8.91
N ASP A 135 -37.88 31.67 -9.98
CA ASP A 135 -37.60 30.61 -10.95
C ASP A 135 -36.88 29.42 -10.27
N GLN A 136 -35.90 29.70 -9.40
CA GLN A 136 -35.23 28.67 -8.59
C GLN A 136 -36.16 27.99 -7.58
N GLY A 137 -37.12 28.73 -7.01
CA GLY A 137 -38.13 28.18 -6.12
C GLY A 137 -39.11 27.24 -6.82
N VAL A 138 -39.54 27.60 -8.04
CA VAL A 138 -40.41 26.75 -8.89
C VAL A 138 -39.68 25.48 -9.33
N GLU A 139 -38.39 25.57 -9.67
CA GLU A 139 -37.57 24.42 -9.99
C GLU A 139 -37.40 23.48 -8.78
N LYS A 140 -37.18 24.02 -7.58
CA LYS A 140 -37.13 23.21 -6.35
C LYS A 140 -38.48 22.57 -6.01
N LEU A 141 -39.60 23.25 -6.29
CA LEU A 141 -40.94 22.68 -6.08
C LEU A 141 -41.22 21.48 -6.98
N THR A 142 -40.77 21.55 -8.23
CA THR A 142 -40.93 20.46 -9.21
C THR A 142 -40.02 19.28 -8.91
N GLN A 143 -38.87 19.51 -8.27
CA GLN A 143 -37.94 18.48 -7.85
C GLN A 143 -38.27 17.84 -6.48
N ALA A 144 -39.16 18.45 -5.69
CA ALA A 144 -39.56 17.96 -4.37
C ALA A 144 -40.40 16.67 -4.45
N LYS A 145 -39.96 15.64 -3.73
CA LYS A 145 -40.43 14.25 -3.88
C LYS A 145 -41.68 13.93 -3.07
N ASP A 146 -41.95 14.72 -2.04
CA ASP A 146 -43.12 14.55 -1.17
C ASP A 146 -43.70 15.90 -0.70
N ALA A 147 -44.84 15.83 -0.01
CA ALA A 147 -45.58 17.00 0.45
C ALA A 147 -44.80 17.82 1.50
N GLY A 148 -43.93 17.19 2.29
CA GLY A 148 -43.12 17.87 3.31
C GLY A 148 -41.99 18.69 2.69
N GLU A 149 -41.29 18.15 1.69
CA GLU A 149 -40.31 18.89 0.90
C GLU A 149 -40.98 20.05 0.15
N ARG A 150 -42.13 19.84 -0.50
CA ARG A 150 -42.86 20.92 -1.20
C ARG A 150 -43.28 22.03 -0.25
N GLN A 151 -43.77 21.69 0.94
CA GLN A 151 -44.16 22.68 1.95
C GLN A 151 -42.95 23.44 2.49
N THR A 152 -41.78 22.80 2.57
CA THR A 152 -40.53 23.47 2.96
C THR A 152 -40.06 24.45 1.90
N VAL A 153 -40.07 24.06 0.62
CA VAL A 153 -39.70 24.96 -0.49
C VAL A 153 -40.67 26.14 -0.60
N LEU A 154 -41.99 25.90 -0.47
CA LEU A 154 -42.99 26.96 -0.43
C LEU A 154 -42.77 27.89 0.77
N SER A 155 -42.51 27.33 1.96
CA SER A 155 -42.21 28.12 3.15
C SER A 155 -40.97 28.99 2.97
N ASP A 156 -39.90 28.48 2.35
CA ASP A 156 -38.69 29.23 2.08
C ASP A 156 -38.89 30.35 1.03
N LEU A 157 -39.77 30.12 0.04
CA LEU A 157 -40.19 31.14 -0.95
C LEU A 157 -40.99 32.27 -0.31
N PHE A 158 -41.95 31.95 0.58
CA PHE A 158 -42.84 32.94 1.19
C PHE A 158 -42.26 33.61 2.45
N SER A 159 -41.33 32.97 3.15
CA SER A 159 -40.65 33.54 4.32
C SER A 159 -39.46 34.43 3.98
N GLY A 160 -39.12 34.59 2.69
CA GLY A 160 -38.02 35.45 2.22
C GLY A 160 -36.63 34.93 2.60
N LYS A 161 -36.51 33.69 3.06
CA LYS A 161 -35.28 33.11 3.64
C LYS A 161 -34.11 32.98 2.65
N THR A 162 -34.37 33.18 1.35
CA THR A 162 -33.38 33.12 0.27
C THR A 162 -32.86 34.48 -0.18
N ALA A 163 -33.40 35.59 0.33
CA ALA A 163 -32.77 36.90 0.15
C ALA A 163 -31.64 37.06 1.18
N ALA A 164 -30.40 37.17 0.71
CA ALA A 164 -29.24 37.44 1.55
C ALA A 164 -29.45 38.74 2.33
N VAL A 165 -29.25 38.66 3.64
CA VAL A 165 -29.36 39.76 4.60
C VAL A 165 -28.36 40.87 4.24
N GLY A 166 -28.90 41.95 3.66
CA GLY A 166 -28.25 43.25 3.57
C GLY A 166 -29.09 44.25 4.36
N ASP A 167 -28.44 44.94 5.28
CA ASP A 167 -28.97 45.87 6.27
C ASP A 167 -29.83 46.98 5.64
N VAL A 168 -31.12 47.10 6.02
CA VAL A 168 -31.94 48.28 5.74
C VAL A 168 -32.79 48.61 6.96
N SER A 169 -32.35 49.64 7.68
CA SER A 169 -33.16 50.37 8.66
C SER A 169 -34.03 51.40 7.90
N GLY A 170 -35.35 51.27 7.96
CA GLY A 170 -36.30 52.23 7.39
C GLY A 170 -37.75 51.93 7.85
N PRO A 171 -38.59 52.96 8.08
CA PRO A 171 -39.84 52.80 8.82
C PRO A 171 -40.93 52.12 7.98
N ALA A 172 -41.73 51.29 8.65
CA ALA A 172 -42.80 50.50 8.05
C ALA A 172 -43.90 51.37 7.41
N PRO A 173 -44.49 50.95 6.27
CA PRO A 173 -45.67 51.60 5.73
C PRO A 173 -46.92 51.14 6.49
N VAL A 174 -47.72 52.14 6.87
CA VAL A 174 -49.07 51.97 7.40
C VAL A 174 -49.98 51.46 6.28
N PHE A 175 -50.55 50.28 6.45
CA PHE A 175 -51.74 49.85 5.71
C PHE A 175 -52.89 49.63 6.68
N SER A 176 -53.96 50.41 6.50
CA SER A 176 -55.26 50.20 7.14
C SER A 176 -56.05 49.11 6.40
N PRO A 177 -56.74 48.20 7.09
CA PRO A 177 -57.75 47.35 6.48
C PRO A 177 -59.14 47.94 6.70
N ALA A 178 -59.88 48.14 5.61
CA ALA A 178 -61.33 48.32 5.62
C ALA A 178 -62.01 47.07 5.03
N ASP A 179 -62.96 46.57 5.82
CA ASP A 179 -64.15 45.77 5.51
C ASP A 179 -64.09 44.33 4.95
N ALA A 180 -64.57 43.43 5.83
CA ALA A 180 -65.53 42.33 5.65
C ALA A 180 -65.11 41.10 4.82
N SER A 181 -65.35 39.84 5.22
CA SER A 181 -66.45 39.30 6.02
C SER A 181 -66.13 37.92 6.64
N GLN A 182 -66.45 37.79 7.93
CA GLN A 182 -67.05 36.63 8.63
C GLN A 182 -66.68 35.19 8.19
N GLY A 183 -65.80 34.58 8.99
CA GLY A 183 -65.64 33.13 9.12
C GLY A 183 -64.96 32.81 10.46
N SER A 184 -65.75 32.41 11.44
CA SER A 184 -65.35 32.12 12.83
C SER A 184 -64.24 31.05 12.92
N LEU A 185 -63.00 31.48 13.20
CA LEU A 185 -62.01 30.70 13.93
C LEU A 185 -61.41 31.61 15.01
N ALA A 186 -61.74 31.32 16.27
CA ALA A 186 -61.15 31.98 17.43
C ALA A 186 -59.63 31.82 17.39
N ALA A 187 -58.93 32.87 16.97
CA ALA A 187 -57.48 32.97 17.11
C ALA A 187 -57.18 33.09 18.61
N SER A 188 -56.90 31.95 19.24
CA SER A 188 -56.17 31.91 20.50
C SER A 188 -54.89 32.71 20.31
N GLN A 189 -54.79 33.90 20.91
CA GLN A 189 -53.53 34.61 21.01
C GLN A 189 -52.46 33.61 21.47
N PRO A 190 -51.31 33.50 20.78
CA PRO A 190 -50.27 32.57 21.19
C PRO A 190 -49.92 32.93 22.63
N ARG A 191 -50.30 32.04 23.55
CA ARG A 191 -50.02 32.20 24.98
C ARG A 191 -48.51 32.38 25.10
N THR A 192 -48.08 33.58 25.48
CA THR A 192 -46.68 33.87 25.75
C THR A 192 -46.25 32.96 26.90
N VAL A 193 -45.50 31.91 26.56
CA VAL A 193 -45.00 30.95 27.54
C VAL A 193 -44.08 31.70 28.49
N SER A 194 -44.35 31.59 29.78
CA SER A 194 -43.62 32.31 30.82
C SER A 194 -42.17 31.81 30.94
N VAL A 195 -41.24 32.66 31.42
CA VAL A 195 -39.83 32.26 31.68
C VAL A 195 -39.75 30.99 32.53
N PRO A 196 -40.52 30.81 33.62
CA PRO A 196 -40.46 29.57 34.40
C PRO A 196 -40.95 28.32 33.65
N GLU A 197 -41.97 28.44 32.78
CA GLU A 197 -42.44 27.33 31.95
C GLU A 197 -41.37 26.92 30.92
N LEU A 198 -40.69 27.89 30.29
CA LEU A 198 -39.58 27.63 29.36
C LEU A 198 -38.35 27.06 30.09
N GLU A 199 -38.05 27.56 31.29
CA GLU A 199 -36.96 27.05 32.13
C GLU A 199 -37.18 25.59 32.48
N ALA A 200 -38.40 25.22 32.91
CA ALA A 200 -38.78 23.85 33.19
C ALA A 200 -38.58 22.94 31.97
N VAL A 201 -38.88 23.42 30.76
CA VAL A 201 -38.57 22.69 29.51
C VAL A 201 -37.06 22.56 29.31
N ALA A 202 -36.30 23.64 29.47
CA ALA A 202 -34.85 23.65 29.23
C ALA A 202 -34.08 22.71 30.18
N VAL A 203 -34.49 22.60 31.44
CA VAL A 203 -33.80 21.76 32.45
C VAL A 203 -34.28 20.30 32.46
N ASP A 204 -35.39 19.97 31.81
CA ASP A 204 -35.91 18.59 31.76
C ASP A 204 -35.10 17.72 30.78
N SER A 205 -34.19 16.91 31.31
CA SER A 205 -33.37 15.98 30.52
C SER A 205 -34.17 14.91 29.77
N ALA A 206 -35.46 14.70 30.07
CA ALA A 206 -36.33 13.80 29.31
C ALA A 206 -36.83 14.42 27.99
N LYS A 207 -36.74 15.74 27.82
CA LYS A 207 -37.09 16.43 26.58
C LYS A 207 -35.98 16.34 25.54
N ALA A 208 -36.36 16.41 24.27
CA ALA A 208 -35.41 16.41 23.16
C ALA A 208 -34.49 17.66 23.23
N GLU A 209 -33.20 17.48 22.94
CA GLU A 209 -32.18 18.55 22.99
C GLU A 209 -32.60 19.82 22.23
N ASN A 210 -33.19 19.65 21.04
CA ASN A 210 -33.63 20.78 20.21
C ASN A 210 -34.74 21.60 20.87
N ASP A 211 -35.68 20.96 21.57
CA ASP A 211 -36.77 21.67 22.25
C ASP A 211 -36.24 22.46 23.45
N ARG A 212 -35.29 21.86 24.17
CA ARG A 212 -34.60 22.48 25.30
C ARG A 212 -33.78 23.70 24.85
N LYS A 213 -33.04 23.59 23.74
CA LYS A 213 -32.30 24.72 23.15
C LYS A 213 -33.23 25.84 22.67
N LYS A 214 -34.34 25.50 22.00
CA LYS A 214 -35.36 26.49 21.62
C LYS A 214 -35.96 27.20 22.83
N ALA A 215 -36.15 26.50 23.95
CA ALA A 215 -36.60 27.12 25.19
C ALA A 215 -35.57 28.13 25.72
N VAL A 216 -34.27 27.79 25.69
CA VAL A 216 -33.18 28.72 26.02
C VAL A 216 -33.19 29.95 25.11
N ASP A 217 -33.34 29.77 23.80
CA ASP A 217 -33.39 30.88 22.84
C ASP A 217 -34.61 31.79 23.08
N SER A 218 -35.75 31.17 23.40
CA SER A 218 -36.99 31.88 23.75
C SER A 218 -36.81 32.69 25.03
N ILE A 219 -36.15 32.14 26.05
CA ILE A 219 -35.81 32.86 27.28
C ILE A 219 -34.86 34.02 26.94
N ALA A 220 -33.79 33.77 26.18
CA ALA A 220 -32.79 34.78 25.82
C ALA A 220 -33.39 36.02 25.14
N SER A 221 -34.45 35.83 24.34
CA SER A 221 -35.18 36.90 23.66
C SER A 221 -36.01 37.80 24.58
N GLN A 222 -36.32 37.37 25.81
CA GLN A 222 -37.14 38.14 26.75
C GLN A 222 -36.29 39.14 27.55
N PRO A 223 -36.65 40.43 27.66
CA PRO A 223 -35.87 41.40 28.42
C PRO A 223 -35.97 41.18 29.95
N GLY A 224 -35.05 41.80 30.70
CA GLY A 224 -35.13 41.86 32.17
C GLY A 224 -34.15 40.94 32.92
N ALA A 225 -34.06 41.18 34.24
CA ALA A 225 -33.16 40.48 35.16
C ALA A 225 -33.57 39.01 35.41
N GLU A 226 -34.88 38.71 35.38
CA GLU A 226 -35.37 37.34 35.56
C GLU A 226 -34.90 36.41 34.43
N THR A 227 -34.79 36.92 33.20
CA THR A 227 -34.20 36.18 32.08
C THR A 227 -32.75 35.81 32.35
N GLU A 228 -31.93 36.75 32.85
CA GLU A 228 -30.53 36.46 33.17
C GLU A 228 -30.43 35.43 34.30
N ALA A 229 -31.25 35.58 35.35
CA ALA A 229 -31.32 34.64 36.46
C ALA A 229 -31.73 33.23 35.99
N SER A 230 -32.72 33.12 35.10
CA SER A 230 -33.17 31.87 34.50
C SER A 230 -32.09 31.21 33.65
N LEU A 231 -31.41 31.96 32.77
CA LEU A 231 -30.30 31.43 31.98
C LEU A 231 -29.14 30.93 32.86
N ARG A 232 -28.86 31.59 34.00
CA ARG A 232 -27.87 31.10 34.98
C ARG A 232 -28.32 29.79 35.61
N ARG A 233 -29.58 29.69 36.06
CA ARG A 233 -30.14 28.44 36.61
C ARG A 233 -30.10 27.30 35.59
N ILE A 234 -30.41 27.56 34.32
CA ILE A 234 -30.30 26.57 33.25
C ILE A 234 -28.86 26.14 33.03
N ALA A 235 -27.92 27.09 33.02
CA ALA A 235 -26.49 26.78 32.93
C ALA A 235 -26.03 25.91 34.12
N ASP A 236 -26.50 26.16 35.33
CA ASP A 236 -26.10 25.39 36.51
C ASP A 236 -26.83 24.04 36.63
N SER A 237 -27.90 23.81 35.86
CA SER A 237 -28.72 22.60 35.90
C SER A 237 -28.02 21.34 35.36
N ASN A 238 -28.38 20.17 35.91
CA ASN A 238 -27.90 18.84 35.47
C ASN A 238 -26.37 18.72 35.30
N PRO A 239 -25.54 19.05 36.30
CA PRO A 239 -24.07 19.02 36.20
C PRO A 239 -23.50 17.63 35.87
N ARG A 240 -24.24 16.56 36.16
CA ARG A 240 -23.88 15.17 35.84
C ARG A 240 -24.55 14.65 34.56
N GLY A 241 -25.24 15.52 33.82
CA GLY A 241 -25.97 15.18 32.61
C GLY A 241 -25.09 14.70 31.45
N GLY A 242 -25.73 14.21 30.39
CA GLY A 242 -25.08 13.68 29.20
C GLY A 242 -24.63 14.78 28.21
N ALA A 243 -24.30 14.36 26.98
CA ALA A 243 -23.91 15.28 25.90
C ALA A 243 -24.97 16.34 25.61
N SER A 244 -26.25 15.96 25.55
CA SER A 244 -27.35 16.89 25.27
C SER A 244 -27.54 17.94 26.37
N ASP A 245 -27.41 17.56 27.66
CA ASP A 245 -27.44 18.52 28.76
C ASP A 245 -26.28 19.53 28.68
N TYR A 246 -25.11 19.06 28.26
CA TYR A 246 -23.93 19.90 28.09
C TYR A 246 -24.14 20.97 27.00
N GLU A 247 -24.79 20.60 25.90
CA GLU A 247 -25.06 21.53 24.80
C GLU A 247 -26.20 22.51 25.10
N VAL A 248 -27.18 22.13 25.92
CA VAL A 248 -28.18 23.07 26.45
C VAL A 248 -27.52 24.07 27.41
N HIS A 249 -26.64 23.60 28.30
CA HIS A 249 -25.81 24.45 29.16
C HIS A 249 -24.98 25.44 28.33
N ARG A 250 -24.28 24.96 27.29
CA ARG A 250 -23.51 25.82 26.36
C ARG A 250 -24.41 26.90 25.75
N GLN A 251 -25.61 26.55 25.30
CA GLN A 251 -26.54 27.50 24.70
C GLN A 251 -26.96 28.60 25.70
N ALA A 252 -27.25 28.23 26.95
CA ALA A 252 -27.60 29.20 27.98
C ALA A 252 -26.44 30.15 28.30
N LEU A 253 -25.22 29.62 28.35
CA LEU A 253 -24.02 30.45 28.53
C LEU A 253 -23.72 31.35 27.33
N ARG A 254 -24.01 30.93 26.09
CA ARG A 254 -23.93 31.79 24.91
C ARG A 254 -24.92 32.95 24.98
N ALA A 255 -26.15 32.66 25.39
CA ALA A 255 -27.18 33.69 25.58
C ALA A 255 -26.78 34.71 26.65
N LEU A 256 -26.21 34.25 27.78
CA LEU A 256 -25.63 35.14 28.81
C LEU A 256 -24.48 35.98 28.26
N ALA A 257 -23.58 35.38 27.46
CA ALA A 257 -22.47 36.11 26.85
C ALA A 257 -22.96 37.22 25.90
N GLY A 258 -24.05 37.00 25.17
CA GLY A 258 -24.72 38.02 24.34
C GLY A 258 -25.27 39.20 25.16
N ARG A 259 -25.42 39.03 26.47
CA ARG A 259 -25.85 40.06 27.45
C ARG A 259 -24.69 40.66 28.24
N GLY A 260 -23.44 40.40 27.85
CA GLY A 260 -22.25 40.87 28.54
C GLY A 260 -21.83 40.02 29.75
N VAL A 261 -22.56 38.94 30.06
CA VAL A 261 -22.24 38.00 31.15
C VAL A 261 -21.49 36.81 30.58
N ILE A 262 -20.17 36.88 30.61
CA ILE A 262 -19.30 35.86 30.03
C ILE A 262 -18.86 34.89 31.13
N LEU A 263 -19.37 33.65 31.10
CA LEU A 263 -19.02 32.57 32.03
C LEU A 263 -18.34 31.42 31.29
N SER A 264 -17.51 30.66 32.00
CA SER A 264 -16.84 29.48 31.45
C SER A 264 -17.81 28.30 31.32
N LEU A 265 -17.58 27.45 30.33
CA LEU A 265 -18.10 26.09 30.32
C LEU A 265 -17.66 25.33 31.58
N ARG A 266 -18.54 24.46 32.07
CA ARG A 266 -18.22 23.49 33.12
C ARG A 266 -17.47 22.27 32.55
N PRO A 267 -16.75 21.50 33.39
CA PRO A 267 -16.23 20.19 33.00
C PRO A 267 -17.34 19.26 32.49
N VAL A 268 -17.04 18.47 31.46
CA VAL A 268 -17.96 17.42 31.00
C VAL A 268 -18.15 16.36 32.08
N SER A 269 -19.28 15.66 32.09
CA SER A 269 -19.46 14.52 33.00
C SER A 269 -18.55 13.35 32.59
N PRO A 270 -18.19 12.42 33.49
CA PRO A 270 -17.40 11.24 33.13
C PRO A 270 -18.03 10.41 31.99
N GLY A 271 -19.35 10.29 31.98
CA GLY A 271 -20.08 9.61 30.90
C GLY A 271 -19.93 10.33 29.55
N HIS A 272 -19.99 11.66 29.53
CA HIS A 272 -19.77 12.44 28.31
C HIS A 272 -18.30 12.43 27.87
N ALA A 273 -17.34 12.47 28.80
CA ALA A 273 -15.92 12.30 28.51
C ALA A 273 -15.66 10.96 27.79
N GLN A 274 -16.24 9.85 28.28
CA GLN A 274 -16.14 8.55 27.61
C GLN A 274 -16.77 8.55 26.21
N GLN A 275 -17.87 9.27 26.00
CA GLN A 275 -18.45 9.44 24.66
C GLN A 275 -17.50 10.23 23.73
N ILE A 276 -16.82 11.26 24.24
CA ILE A 276 -15.81 12.00 23.47
C ILE A 276 -14.62 11.09 23.13
N LEU A 277 -14.11 10.30 24.07
CA LEU A 277 -13.04 9.33 23.82
C LEU A 277 -13.47 8.27 22.79
N ALA A 278 -14.70 7.76 22.89
CA ALA A 278 -15.26 6.83 21.91
C ALA A 278 -15.37 7.47 20.52
N LYS A 279 -15.83 8.73 20.43
CA LYS A 279 -15.86 9.50 19.17
C LYS A 279 -14.46 9.75 18.62
N LEU A 280 -13.47 10.08 19.46
CA LEU A 280 -12.07 10.25 19.08
C LEU A 280 -11.47 8.95 18.53
N SER A 281 -11.77 7.83 19.18
CA SER A 281 -11.40 6.49 18.72
C SER A 281 -12.01 6.19 17.33
N GLN A 282 -13.32 6.38 17.16
CA GLN A 282 -14.02 6.14 15.89
C GLN A 282 -13.60 7.11 14.77
N ASN A 283 -13.41 8.38 15.10
CA ASN A 283 -13.07 9.46 14.17
C ASN A 283 -11.65 9.98 14.40
N LYS A 284 -10.69 9.06 14.48
CA LYS A 284 -9.28 9.34 14.78
C LYS A 284 -8.75 10.64 14.14
N PRO A 285 -8.20 11.57 14.95
CA PRO A 285 -7.56 12.77 14.42
C PRO A 285 -6.28 12.38 13.67
N SER A 286 -5.98 13.07 12.57
CA SER A 286 -4.69 12.88 11.89
C SER A 286 -3.59 13.72 12.49
N LEU A 287 -3.96 14.81 13.19
CA LEU A 287 -3.05 15.74 13.85
C LEU A 287 -3.66 16.13 15.20
N ALA A 288 -2.87 15.99 16.26
CA ALA A 288 -3.22 16.40 17.61
C ALA A 288 -2.20 17.43 18.09
N ILE A 289 -2.67 18.64 18.37
CA ILE A 289 -1.87 19.80 18.77
C ILE A 289 -2.08 20.01 20.26
N PHE A 290 -0.98 20.03 21.01
CA PHE A 290 -0.98 20.22 22.45
C PHE A 290 -0.21 21.48 22.81
N ASP A 291 -0.76 22.30 23.69
CA ASP A 291 0.11 23.19 24.46
C ASP A 291 1.02 22.38 25.40
N TYR A 292 2.10 22.98 25.88
CA TYR A 292 3.01 22.34 26.82
C TYR A 292 2.66 22.62 28.28
N ASP A 293 2.57 23.90 28.65
CA ASP A 293 2.57 24.33 30.05
C ASP A 293 1.18 24.17 30.65
N ASP A 294 1.11 23.49 31.79
CA ASP A 294 -0.13 23.08 32.48
C ASP A 294 -1.08 22.23 31.61
N THR A 295 -0.66 21.84 30.40
CA THR A 295 -1.35 20.93 29.48
C THR A 295 -0.70 19.55 29.43
N LEU A 296 0.58 19.49 29.07
CA LEU A 296 1.36 18.24 29.05
C LEU A 296 2.21 18.07 30.32
N ALA A 297 2.67 19.18 30.89
CA ALA A 297 3.44 19.20 32.12
C ALA A 297 3.23 20.51 32.88
N PRO A 298 3.36 20.52 34.22
CA PRO A 298 3.30 21.76 34.99
C PRO A 298 4.35 22.78 34.51
N TRP A 299 4.04 24.08 34.65
CA TRP A 299 4.96 25.14 34.25
C TRP A 299 6.38 24.94 34.80
N THR A 300 7.37 25.03 33.91
CA THR A 300 8.84 24.84 34.13
C THR A 300 9.28 23.41 34.45
N LYS A 301 8.36 22.44 34.50
CA LYS A 301 8.70 21.05 34.77
C LYS A 301 8.95 20.26 33.47
N PRO A 302 9.83 19.26 33.52
CA PRO A 302 10.00 18.32 32.42
C PRO A 302 8.73 17.48 32.21
N ILE A 303 8.58 16.93 31.02
CA ILE A 303 7.45 16.06 30.68
C ILE A 303 7.52 14.76 31.49
N ALA A 304 6.37 14.32 32.02
CA ALA A 304 6.27 13.06 32.73
C ALA A 304 6.48 11.86 31.77
N PRO A 305 7.16 10.78 32.19
CA PRO A 305 7.36 9.59 31.37
C PRO A 305 6.07 8.99 30.81
N GLU A 306 4.99 8.99 31.59
CA GLU A 306 3.69 8.45 31.20
C GLU A 306 3.06 9.24 30.06
N THR A 307 3.20 10.57 30.09
CA THR A 307 2.71 11.47 29.04
C THR A 307 3.55 11.35 27.77
N ALA A 308 4.88 11.22 27.91
CA ALA A 308 5.77 10.94 26.79
C ALA A 308 5.43 9.61 26.08
N GLU A 309 5.12 8.58 26.86
CA GLU A 309 4.70 7.27 26.33
C GLU A 309 3.32 7.34 25.67
N ALA A 310 2.39 8.13 26.19
CA ALA A 310 1.08 8.34 25.58
C ALA A 310 1.18 9.08 24.24
N LEU A 311 2.07 10.08 24.12
CA LEU A 311 2.35 10.76 22.84
C LEU A 311 2.91 9.76 21.82
N LYS A 312 3.84 8.90 22.23
CA LYS A 312 4.37 7.83 21.38
C LYS A 312 3.29 6.84 20.97
N THR A 313 2.47 6.39 21.91
CA THR A 313 1.37 5.45 21.64
C THR A 313 0.38 6.04 20.64
N ALA A 314 0.04 7.32 20.77
CA ALA A 314 -0.81 8.01 19.79
C ALA A 314 -0.16 8.09 18.40
N ALA A 315 1.14 8.36 18.33
CA ALA A 315 1.91 8.34 17.09
C ALA A 315 1.94 6.96 16.43
N ASP A 316 2.20 5.91 17.20
CA ASP A 316 2.17 4.52 16.73
C ASP A 316 0.75 4.12 16.25
N ALA A 317 -0.27 4.76 16.81
CA ALA A 317 -1.65 4.61 16.39
C ALA A 317 -2.02 5.50 15.18
N GLY A 318 -1.07 6.22 14.57
CA GLY A 318 -1.26 7.03 13.36
C GLY A 318 -1.81 8.45 13.60
N ILE A 319 -1.83 8.93 14.85
CA ILE A 319 -2.13 10.33 15.18
C ILE A 319 -0.81 11.09 15.19
N GLN A 320 -0.68 12.21 14.49
CA GLN A 320 0.53 13.01 14.61
C GLN A 320 0.50 13.92 15.84
N PRO A 321 1.23 13.64 16.94
CA PRO A 321 1.33 14.58 18.04
C PRO A 321 2.26 15.74 17.66
N VAL A 322 1.85 16.95 18.00
CA VAL A 322 2.65 18.17 17.88
C VAL A 322 2.48 19.00 19.15
N ILE A 323 3.60 19.49 19.70
CA ILE A 323 3.59 20.47 20.79
C ILE A 323 3.66 21.86 20.16
N LEU A 324 2.71 22.73 20.48
CA LEU A 324 2.68 24.12 20.06
C LEU A 324 2.74 25.00 21.31
N THR A 325 3.89 25.63 21.54
CA THR A 325 4.18 26.32 22.81
C THR A 325 4.75 27.72 22.60
N ASP A 326 4.57 28.55 23.61
CA ASP A 326 5.16 29.90 23.67
C ASP A 326 6.65 29.85 24.02
N ARG A 327 7.12 28.75 24.64
CA ARG A 327 8.53 28.52 24.96
C ARG A 327 9.39 28.57 23.70
N PRO A 328 10.58 29.17 23.76
CA PRO A 328 11.51 29.10 22.65
C PRO A 328 12.21 27.73 22.60
N ASP A 329 12.67 27.34 21.42
CA ASP A 329 13.55 26.17 21.21
C ASP A 329 15.00 26.46 21.61
N ALA A 330 15.43 27.72 21.53
CA ALA A 330 16.74 28.19 21.97
C ALA A 330 16.60 29.30 23.01
N SER A 331 17.37 29.23 24.09
CA SER A 331 17.33 30.21 25.17
C SER A 331 18.15 31.44 24.77
N GLU A 332 17.52 32.62 24.83
CA GLU A 332 18.22 33.92 24.78
C GLU A 332 18.67 34.35 26.19
N ASN A 333 18.01 33.84 27.23
CA ASN A 333 18.30 34.08 28.64
C ASN A 333 18.60 32.76 29.36
N PRO A 334 19.79 32.56 29.98
CA PRO A 334 20.15 31.31 30.66
C PRO A 334 19.18 30.84 31.75
N LYS A 335 18.33 31.72 32.29
CA LYS A 335 17.29 31.38 33.28
C LYS A 335 16.01 30.83 32.67
N GLU A 336 15.80 30.99 31.36
CA GLU A 336 14.62 30.54 30.65
C GLU A 336 14.73 29.06 30.27
N VAL A 337 13.75 28.27 30.71
CA VAL A 337 13.68 26.84 30.38
C VAL A 337 13.08 26.66 29.00
N THR A 338 13.88 26.21 28.03
CA THR A 338 13.42 25.98 26.65
C THR A 338 12.51 24.75 26.55
N ILE A 339 11.70 24.67 25.48
CA ILE A 339 10.93 23.45 25.23
C ILE A 339 11.84 22.22 25.03
N LEU A 340 13.02 22.40 24.44
CA LEU A 340 13.96 21.29 24.22
C LEU A 340 14.54 20.74 25.53
N GLN A 341 14.79 21.61 26.51
CA GLN A 341 15.19 21.22 27.86
C GLN A 341 14.05 20.50 28.60
N SER A 342 12.82 20.99 28.47
CA SER A 342 11.63 20.37 29.04
C SER A 342 11.35 18.96 28.51
N LEU A 343 11.75 18.67 27.27
CA LEU A 343 11.63 17.34 26.65
C LEU A 343 12.88 16.47 26.83
N SER A 344 13.89 16.92 27.60
CA SER A 344 15.17 16.21 27.75
C SER A 344 15.01 14.78 28.27
N GLY A 345 14.03 14.52 29.14
CA GLY A 345 13.73 13.20 29.72
C GLY A 345 13.11 12.18 28.76
N MET A 346 12.68 12.57 27.56
CA MET A 346 12.13 11.64 26.58
C MET A 346 13.24 10.83 25.89
N THR A 347 12.93 9.56 25.58
CA THR A 347 13.82 8.69 24.81
C THR A 347 13.94 9.15 23.34
N PRO A 348 14.99 8.73 22.60
CA PRO A 348 15.10 9.03 21.17
C PRO A 348 13.91 8.57 20.33
N GLU A 349 13.30 7.43 20.69
CA GLU A 349 12.13 6.90 19.99
C GLU A 349 10.88 7.76 20.23
N GLN A 350 10.70 8.25 21.46
CA GLN A 350 9.60 9.15 21.82
C GLN A 350 9.77 10.53 21.18
N LYS A 351 10.99 11.09 21.15
CA LYS A 351 11.28 12.35 20.45
C LYS A 351 11.11 12.23 18.94
N GLY A 352 11.55 11.12 18.36
CA GLY A 352 11.55 10.89 16.92
C GLY A 352 10.17 10.99 16.28
N VAL A 353 9.08 10.73 17.01
CA VAL A 353 7.70 10.83 16.51
C VAL A 353 7.04 12.19 16.72
N LEU A 354 7.65 13.07 17.51
CA LEU A 354 7.11 14.36 17.91
C LEU A 354 7.43 15.46 16.88
N GLY A 355 6.52 16.41 16.71
CA GLY A 355 6.83 17.72 16.15
C GLY A 355 6.76 18.78 17.25
N VAL A 356 7.67 19.75 17.24
CA VAL A 356 7.63 20.89 18.18
C VAL A 356 7.52 22.16 17.36
N VAL A 357 6.52 22.97 17.66
CA VAL A 357 6.35 24.32 17.13
C VAL A 357 6.52 25.28 18.31
N SER A 358 7.66 25.95 18.36
CA SER A 358 8.07 26.85 19.43
C SER A 358 7.77 28.30 19.09
N SER A 359 8.01 29.19 20.06
CA SER A 359 7.97 30.64 19.87
C SER A 359 6.66 31.09 19.22
N LYS A 360 5.52 30.64 19.79
CA LYS A 360 4.17 31.01 19.34
C LYS A 360 3.92 30.68 17.85
N GLY A 361 4.43 29.57 17.33
CA GLY A 361 4.14 29.16 15.95
C GLY A 361 5.20 29.51 14.91
N THR A 362 6.15 30.39 15.24
CA THR A 362 7.11 30.95 14.27
C THR A 362 8.22 29.97 13.90
N ARG A 363 8.56 29.05 14.79
CA ARG A 363 9.66 28.10 14.62
C ARG A 363 9.14 26.68 14.75
N ALA A 364 9.63 25.78 13.92
CA ALA A 364 9.29 24.37 14.01
C ALA A 364 10.54 23.50 13.96
N VAL A 365 10.59 22.54 14.88
CA VAL A 365 11.70 21.63 15.11
C VAL A 365 11.19 20.19 15.01
N LEU A 366 11.97 19.36 14.34
CA LEU A 366 11.79 17.90 14.34
C LEU A 366 13.01 17.23 14.94
N TYR A 367 12.84 16.03 15.46
CA TYR A 367 13.94 15.23 15.98
C TYR A 367 14.38 14.20 14.97
N ASP A 368 15.68 13.96 14.91
CA ASP A 368 16.22 12.83 14.18
C ASP A 368 16.30 11.56 15.03
N ALA A 369 16.87 10.50 14.44
CA ALA A 369 17.02 9.20 15.10
C ALA A 369 17.96 9.20 16.31
N LYS A 370 18.75 10.25 16.54
CA LYS A 370 19.57 10.43 17.74
C LYS A 370 18.90 11.36 18.75
N ALA A 371 17.65 11.75 18.51
CA ALA A 371 16.93 12.73 19.31
C ALA A 371 17.55 14.14 19.25
N GLU A 372 18.33 14.45 18.21
CA GLU A 372 18.86 15.79 18.01
C GLU A 372 17.84 16.65 17.27
N PRO A 373 17.57 17.88 17.74
CA PRO A 373 16.62 18.80 17.13
C PRO A 373 17.15 19.32 15.78
N SER A 374 16.27 19.42 14.79
CA SER A 374 16.51 19.98 13.46
C SER A 374 15.44 21.01 13.13
N LEU A 375 15.85 22.26 12.97
CA LEU A 375 14.97 23.37 12.58
C LEU A 375 14.47 23.16 11.14
N VAL A 376 13.16 23.08 10.96
CA VAL A 376 12.49 22.88 9.65
C VAL A 376 11.68 24.10 9.20
N ARG A 377 11.44 25.04 10.10
CA ARG A 377 10.77 26.31 9.84
C ARG A 377 11.34 27.37 10.77
N ASP A 378 11.61 28.54 10.22
CA ASP A 378 11.94 29.76 10.95
C ASP A 378 11.29 30.94 10.23
N VAL A 379 10.26 31.51 10.83
CA VAL A 379 9.58 32.70 10.30
C VAL A 379 9.98 33.87 11.17
N SER A 380 10.80 34.76 10.61
CA SER A 380 11.09 36.04 11.26
C SER A 380 9.88 36.96 11.09
N VAL A 381 9.15 37.17 12.17
CA VAL A 381 8.10 38.18 12.26
C VAL A 381 8.64 39.31 13.12
N SER A 382 8.57 40.54 12.60
CA SER A 382 8.92 41.72 13.37
C SER A 382 7.95 42.86 13.12
N TRP A 383 7.86 43.78 14.08
CA TRP A 383 7.22 45.07 13.90
C TRP A 383 7.95 45.86 12.79
N GLN A 384 7.18 46.52 11.95
CA GLN A 384 7.67 47.57 11.07
C GLN A 384 7.97 48.82 11.91
N ALA A 385 8.75 49.75 11.33
CA ALA A 385 9.07 51.00 12.01
C ALA A 385 7.80 51.81 12.33
N SER A 386 6.86 51.91 11.39
CA SER A 386 5.57 52.56 11.58
C SER A 386 4.71 51.92 12.68
N GLU A 387 4.66 50.59 12.73
CA GLU A 387 3.94 49.85 13.78
C GLU A 387 4.59 50.08 15.15
N THR A 388 5.93 50.09 15.21
CA THR A 388 6.69 50.39 16.43
C THR A 388 6.35 51.78 16.97
N ASP A 389 6.31 52.78 16.10
CA ASP A 389 5.98 54.15 16.48
C ASP A 389 4.53 54.25 16.96
N ALA A 390 3.60 53.57 16.26
CA ALA A 390 2.21 53.49 16.68
C ALA A 390 2.02 52.80 18.05
N ILE A 391 2.75 51.70 18.30
CA ILE A 391 2.71 50.99 19.59
C ILE A 391 3.24 51.86 20.72
N LYS A 392 4.35 52.57 20.50
CA LYS A 392 4.91 53.50 21.49
C LYS A 392 3.92 54.63 21.79
N ALA A 393 3.31 55.22 20.76
CA ALA A 393 2.32 56.28 20.94
C ALA A 393 1.06 55.79 21.67
N ALA A 394 0.53 54.63 21.30
CA ALA A 394 -0.62 54.02 21.99
C ALA A 394 -0.29 53.66 23.44
N GLY A 395 0.91 53.12 23.68
CA GLY A 395 1.40 52.84 25.02
C GLY A 395 1.52 54.12 25.86
N GLN A 396 2.03 55.20 25.30
CA GLN A 396 2.14 56.49 25.96
C GLN A 396 0.76 57.03 26.37
N ALA A 397 -0.25 56.92 25.50
CA ALA A 397 -1.63 57.30 25.84
C ALA A 397 -2.20 56.48 27.02
N VAL A 398 -1.88 55.18 27.09
CA VAL A 398 -2.24 54.35 28.25
C VAL A 398 -1.50 54.78 29.50
N LYS A 399 -0.20 55.07 29.40
CA LYS A 399 0.63 55.56 30.52
C LYS A 399 0.08 56.87 31.09
N GLU A 400 -0.31 57.80 30.23
CA GLU A 400 -0.87 59.09 30.64
C GLU A 400 -2.20 58.94 31.40
N LYS A 401 -3.05 57.98 31.00
CA LYS A 401 -4.36 57.79 31.63
C LYS A 401 -4.35 56.89 32.86
N TYR A 402 -3.57 55.81 32.84
CA TYR A 402 -3.61 54.75 33.86
C TYR A 402 -2.32 54.62 34.69
N GLY A 403 -1.31 55.45 34.41
CA GLY A 403 -0.01 55.40 35.09
C GLY A 403 0.91 54.29 34.59
N SER A 404 2.06 54.14 35.27
CA SER A 404 3.07 53.12 34.96
C SER A 404 3.82 52.73 36.22
N VAL A 405 4.38 51.52 36.24
CA VAL A 405 5.25 51.02 37.32
C VAL A 405 6.48 50.36 36.71
N ILE A 406 7.63 50.43 37.39
CA ILE A 406 8.82 49.70 36.98
C ILE A 406 8.69 48.25 37.44
N PHE A 407 8.62 47.32 36.50
CA PHE A 407 8.60 45.88 36.77
C PHE A 407 9.82 45.22 36.12
N ASN A 408 10.59 44.44 36.88
CA ASN A 408 11.86 43.86 36.42
C ASN A 408 12.83 44.88 35.79
N GLY A 409 12.86 46.11 36.32
CA GLY A 409 13.73 47.18 35.84
C GLY A 409 13.27 47.87 34.55
N ARG A 410 12.05 47.62 34.08
CA ARG A 410 11.49 48.22 32.85
C ARG A 410 10.08 48.79 33.09
N GLU A 411 9.78 49.93 32.47
CA GLU A 411 8.42 50.53 32.45
C GLU A 411 7.57 50.02 31.29
N GLU A 412 8.20 49.54 30.23
CA GLU A 412 7.59 48.84 29.10
C GLU A 412 8.67 48.00 28.42
N GLU A 413 8.25 47.01 27.66
CA GLU A 413 9.13 46.18 26.86
C GLU A 413 8.54 46.02 25.46
N LEU A 414 9.26 46.50 24.45
CA LEU A 414 8.97 46.26 23.05
C LEU A 414 10.00 45.26 22.51
N SER A 415 9.57 44.02 22.27
CA SER A 415 10.40 43.02 21.60
C SER A 415 10.24 43.13 20.07
N LYS A 416 10.89 42.24 19.32
CA LYS A 416 10.76 42.19 17.86
C LYS A 416 9.30 42.05 17.39
N ASP A 417 8.45 41.35 18.14
CA ASP A 417 7.11 40.89 17.74
C ASP A 417 6.07 40.97 18.87
N GLY A 418 6.43 41.57 20.00
CA GLY A 418 5.60 41.69 21.17
C GLY A 418 5.79 43.04 21.85
N TYR A 419 4.79 43.41 22.64
CA TYR A 419 4.84 44.58 23.48
C TYR A 419 4.17 44.27 24.82
N PHE A 420 4.77 44.76 25.89
CA PHE A 420 4.35 44.55 27.27
C PHE A 420 4.46 45.86 28.05
N ARG A 421 3.41 46.24 28.77
CA ARG A 421 3.45 47.37 29.71
C ARG A 421 2.76 47.00 31.02
N PRO A 422 3.48 47.01 32.16
CA PRO A 422 2.87 46.87 33.48
C PRO A 422 2.05 48.12 33.83
N LEU A 423 0.92 47.89 34.50
CA LEU A 423 0.04 48.88 35.10
C LEU A 423 0.29 48.93 36.62
N PRO A 424 -0.08 50.00 37.33
CA PRO A 424 0.11 50.09 38.77
C PRO A 424 -0.45 48.89 39.55
N VAL A 425 0.23 48.48 40.62
CA VAL A 425 -0.27 47.43 41.52
C VAL A 425 -1.58 47.92 42.14
N GLY A 426 -2.61 47.06 42.13
CA GLY A 426 -3.95 47.39 42.64
C GLY A 426 -4.93 47.93 41.59
N THR A 427 -4.52 48.13 40.33
CA THR A 427 -5.46 48.46 39.23
C THR A 427 -6.54 47.39 39.10
N ALA A 428 -7.81 47.80 39.10
CA ALA A 428 -8.95 46.88 39.08
C ALA A 428 -9.10 46.21 37.71
N GLU A 429 -9.68 44.99 37.65
CA GLU A 429 -9.84 44.25 36.38
C GLU A 429 -10.60 45.07 35.31
N ALA A 430 -11.61 45.83 35.72
CA ALA A 430 -12.36 46.73 34.83
C ALA A 430 -11.46 47.83 34.23
N GLU A 431 -10.54 48.38 35.02
CA GLU A 431 -9.57 49.40 34.56
C GLU A 431 -8.51 48.79 33.65
N VAL A 432 -8.03 47.58 33.95
CA VAL A 432 -7.11 46.83 33.08
C VAL A 432 -7.75 46.57 31.71
N ARG A 433 -9.05 46.22 31.69
CA ARG A 433 -9.82 46.06 30.45
C ARG A 433 -9.96 47.38 29.71
N ALA A 434 -10.32 48.46 30.40
CA ALA A 434 -10.42 49.80 29.82
C ALA A 434 -9.08 50.34 29.30
N ALA A 435 -7.95 49.94 29.90
CA ALA A 435 -6.61 50.26 29.43
C ALA A 435 -6.28 49.49 28.14
N ALA A 436 -6.61 48.21 28.07
CA ALA A 436 -6.46 47.41 26.86
C ALA A 436 -7.35 47.93 25.72
N GLU A 437 -8.61 48.29 25.99
CA GLU A 437 -9.54 48.88 25.02
C GLU A 437 -9.05 50.24 24.50
N LEU A 438 -8.50 51.10 25.38
CA LEU A 438 -7.87 52.35 24.96
C LEU A 438 -6.71 52.08 24.01
N MET A 439 -5.80 51.19 24.39
CA MET A 439 -4.64 50.86 23.54
C MET A 439 -5.09 50.27 22.20
N GLN A 440 -6.10 49.41 22.20
CA GLN A 440 -6.67 48.81 21.00
C GLN A 440 -7.25 49.88 20.07
N ALA A 441 -7.98 50.86 20.60
CA ALA A 441 -8.54 51.96 19.85
C ALA A 441 -7.44 52.86 19.25
N GLU A 442 -6.41 53.19 20.02
CA GLU A 442 -5.25 53.97 19.57
C GLU A 442 -4.48 53.28 18.45
N LEU A 443 -4.21 51.98 18.59
CA LEU A 443 -3.54 51.18 17.55
C LEU A 443 -4.37 51.14 16.28
N LYS A 444 -5.68 50.89 16.40
CA LYS A 444 -6.60 50.86 15.25
C LYS A 444 -6.66 52.22 14.54
N ALA A 445 -6.71 53.33 15.29
CA ALA A 445 -6.67 54.68 14.74
C ALA A 445 -5.37 54.97 13.97
N ARG A 446 -4.29 54.26 14.31
CA ARG A 446 -2.96 54.37 13.68
C ARG A 446 -2.70 53.28 12.63
N GLY A 447 -3.74 52.51 12.25
CA GLY A 447 -3.65 51.49 11.21
C GLY A 447 -2.95 50.19 11.63
N VAL A 448 -2.80 49.94 12.93
CA VAL A 448 -2.23 48.69 13.46
C VAL A 448 -3.35 47.80 13.99
N ASP A 449 -3.64 46.72 13.28
CA ASP A 449 -4.66 45.72 13.66
C ASP A 449 -4.02 44.56 14.41
N VAL A 450 -3.81 44.74 15.73
CA VAL A 450 -3.33 43.70 16.64
C VAL A 450 -4.21 43.66 17.89
N GLU A 451 -4.50 42.46 18.38
CA GLU A 451 -5.26 42.28 19.62
C GLU A 451 -4.44 42.72 20.84
N VAL A 452 -4.99 43.66 21.61
CA VAL A 452 -4.46 44.05 22.92
C VAL A 452 -5.16 43.27 24.02
N ILE A 453 -4.36 42.62 24.86
CA ILE A 453 -4.84 41.81 25.98
C ILE A 453 -4.42 42.46 27.29
N GLY A 454 -5.40 42.88 28.08
CA GLY A 454 -5.22 43.25 29.49
C GLY A 454 -5.24 42.01 30.38
N ARG A 455 -4.24 41.88 31.26
CA ARG A 455 -4.04 40.70 32.12
C ARG A 455 -3.86 41.09 33.58
N MET A 456 -4.59 40.40 34.44
CA MET A 456 -4.31 40.40 35.87
C MET A 456 -3.14 39.47 36.17
N ALA A 457 -2.21 39.91 37.02
CA ALA A 457 -1.13 39.05 37.48
C ALA A 457 -1.66 37.84 38.28
N LYS A 458 -0.90 36.74 38.32
CA LYS A 458 -1.27 35.56 39.11
C LYS A 458 -1.13 35.80 40.60
N ASP A 459 -0.09 36.53 40.96
CA ASP A 459 0.11 37.05 42.29
C ASP A 459 -0.44 38.49 42.33
N PRO A 460 -1.43 38.80 43.19
CA PRO A 460 -2.01 40.14 43.27
C PRO A 460 -1.02 41.21 43.74
N THR A 461 0.14 40.83 44.29
CA THR A 461 1.24 41.76 44.64
C THR A 461 2.03 42.20 43.42
N LEU A 462 1.91 41.50 42.29
CA LEU A 462 2.55 41.85 41.04
C LEU A 462 1.62 42.74 40.20
N PRO A 463 2.17 43.67 39.40
CA PRO A 463 1.36 44.57 38.60
C PRO A 463 0.57 43.82 37.54
N PRO A 464 -0.73 44.15 37.32
CA PRO A 464 -1.40 43.77 36.09
C PRO A 464 -0.70 44.42 34.89
N TYR A 465 -0.99 43.97 33.68
CA TYR A 465 -0.28 44.46 32.50
C TYR A 465 -1.15 44.39 31.25
N ILE A 466 -0.82 45.22 30.26
CA ILE A 466 -1.31 45.09 28.90
C ILE A 466 -0.22 44.44 28.04
N SER A 467 -0.64 43.60 27.11
CA SER A 467 0.26 42.94 26.17
C SER A 467 -0.37 42.82 24.80
N LEU A 468 0.44 42.91 23.76
CA LEU A 468 0.05 42.59 22.39
C LEU A 468 1.19 41.84 21.72
N SER A 469 0.85 41.03 20.71
CA SER A 469 1.84 40.24 19.98
C SER A 469 1.43 40.12 18.53
N LYS A 470 2.39 40.39 17.63
CA LYS A 470 2.23 40.18 16.18
C LYS A 470 2.12 38.69 15.82
N VAL A 471 2.59 37.82 16.72
CA VAL A 471 2.59 36.38 16.56
C VAL A 471 1.75 35.72 17.63
N ASP A 472 1.01 34.70 17.23
CA ASP A 472 0.24 33.87 18.14
C ASP A 472 0.21 32.41 17.65
N LYS A 473 -0.35 31.53 18.49
CA LYS A 473 -0.46 30.12 18.17
C LYS A 473 -1.31 29.83 16.92
N ALA A 474 -2.11 30.77 16.40
CA ALA A 474 -2.87 30.58 15.18
C ALA A 474 -1.94 30.34 13.98
N ILE A 475 -0.82 31.07 13.89
CA ILE A 475 0.22 30.93 12.85
C ILE A 475 0.83 29.51 12.86
N GLY A 476 0.97 28.94 14.06
CA GLY A 476 1.45 27.57 14.24
C GLY A 476 0.43 26.56 13.72
N VAL A 477 -0.84 26.69 14.15
CA VAL A 477 -1.92 25.79 13.75
C VAL A 477 -2.18 25.82 12.24
N GLU A 478 -2.24 26.99 11.62
CA GLU A 478 -2.45 27.15 10.18
C GLU A 478 -1.35 26.45 9.37
N TRP A 479 -0.10 26.64 9.78
CA TRP A 479 1.03 25.97 9.14
C TRP A 479 0.97 24.45 9.32
N LEU A 480 0.70 23.97 10.54
CA LEU A 480 0.59 22.53 10.81
C LEU A 480 -0.51 21.87 9.97
N ARG A 481 -1.66 22.53 9.81
CA ARG A 481 -2.77 22.05 8.97
C ARG A 481 -2.38 21.87 7.52
N THR A 482 -1.67 22.85 6.96
CA THR A 482 -1.27 22.90 5.55
C THR A 482 -0.01 22.08 5.25
N HIS A 483 0.83 21.82 6.26
CA HIS A 483 2.15 21.19 6.11
C HIS A 483 2.31 19.84 6.81
N LEU A 484 1.24 19.20 7.29
CA LEU A 484 1.33 17.89 7.96
C LEU A 484 2.11 16.85 7.15
N GLY A 485 1.82 16.75 5.84
CA GLY A 485 2.55 15.84 4.93
C GLY A 485 4.02 16.23 4.74
N TYR A 486 4.33 17.53 4.74
CA TYR A 486 5.71 18.02 4.71
C TYR A 486 6.47 17.64 5.98
N ILE A 487 5.87 17.85 7.15
CA ILE A 487 6.45 17.51 8.46
C ILE A 487 6.77 16.02 8.55
N GLY A 488 5.85 15.15 8.14
CA GLY A 488 6.10 13.70 8.09
C GLY A 488 7.32 13.35 7.24
N ARG A 489 7.44 13.92 6.05
CA ARG A 489 8.58 13.69 5.15
C ARG A 489 9.89 14.24 5.70
N MET A 490 9.86 15.42 6.31
CA MET A 490 11.04 16.01 6.94
C MET A 490 11.52 15.18 8.12
N ARG A 491 10.61 14.62 8.90
CA ARG A 491 10.94 13.65 9.96
C ARG A 491 11.60 12.41 9.39
N ASP A 492 11.11 11.91 8.27
CA ASP A 492 11.71 10.74 7.63
C ASP A 492 13.14 11.01 7.14
N LEU A 493 13.38 12.17 6.53
CA LEU A 493 14.73 12.62 6.13
C LEU A 493 15.65 12.75 7.35
N ALA A 494 15.15 13.36 8.43
CA ALA A 494 15.88 13.49 9.69
C ALA A 494 16.20 12.09 10.27
N GLY A 495 15.24 11.17 10.29
CA GLY A 495 15.42 9.79 10.73
C GLY A 495 16.47 9.01 9.93
N MET A 496 16.61 9.31 8.64
CA MET A 496 17.68 8.78 7.78
C MET A 496 19.06 9.39 8.05
N GLY A 497 19.15 10.43 8.89
CA GLY A 497 20.39 11.14 9.21
C GLY A 497 20.83 12.13 8.12
N ILE A 498 19.93 12.52 7.22
CA ILE A 498 20.20 13.60 6.26
C ILE A 498 20.12 14.92 7.02
N ARG A 499 21.23 15.66 7.08
CA ARG A 499 21.35 16.92 7.85
C ARG A 499 21.96 18.06 7.01
N GLY A 500 21.99 19.25 7.60
CA GLY A 500 22.72 20.41 7.08
C GLY A 500 22.15 20.93 5.75
N LYS A 501 23.04 21.37 4.85
CA LYS A 501 22.66 21.98 3.56
C LYS A 501 21.81 21.06 2.67
N LEU A 502 22.01 19.74 2.75
CA LEU A 502 21.20 18.80 1.96
C LEU A 502 19.78 18.71 2.52
N PHE A 503 19.64 18.67 3.85
CA PHE A 503 18.33 18.69 4.50
C PHE A 503 17.55 19.95 4.17
N SER A 504 18.18 21.13 4.21
CA SER A 504 17.50 22.39 3.86
C SER A 504 17.16 22.50 2.37
N LYS A 505 18.01 22.01 1.47
CA LYS A 505 17.70 21.93 0.03
C LYS A 505 16.52 20.99 -0.24
N LEU A 506 16.51 19.81 0.38
CA LEU A 506 15.40 18.87 0.28
C LEU A 506 14.14 19.45 0.93
N ALA A 507 14.26 20.14 2.06
CA ALA A 507 13.15 20.85 2.70
C ALA A 507 12.51 21.87 1.76
N GLY A 508 13.30 22.77 1.17
CA GLY A 508 12.80 23.78 0.23
C GLY A 508 12.16 23.17 -1.01
N TRP A 509 12.70 22.05 -1.52
CA TRP A 509 12.09 21.34 -2.64
C TRP A 509 10.80 20.60 -2.22
N LEU A 510 10.79 19.94 -1.07
CA LEU A 510 9.64 19.21 -0.53
C LEU A 510 8.49 20.11 -0.08
N GLY A 511 8.79 21.36 0.29
CA GLY A 511 7.79 22.39 0.59
C GLY A 511 6.95 22.77 -0.63
N ARG A 512 7.39 22.44 -1.86
CA ARG A 512 6.59 22.63 -3.08
C ARG A 512 5.47 21.59 -3.24
N PHE A 513 5.58 20.47 -2.52
CA PHE A 513 4.61 19.36 -2.56
C PHE A 513 3.78 19.32 -1.29
N ASN A 514 3.19 20.47 -0.92
CA ASN A 514 2.33 20.52 0.26
C ASN A 514 1.23 19.46 0.16
N GLY A 515 1.06 18.74 1.26
CA GLY A 515 0.03 17.70 1.34
C GLY A 515 -1.35 18.34 1.25
N LYS A 516 -2.38 17.50 1.07
CA LYS A 516 -3.74 17.98 1.27
C LYS A 516 -3.86 18.56 2.69
N GLU A 517 -4.41 19.75 2.79
CA GLU A 517 -4.68 20.38 4.08
C GLU A 517 -5.47 19.43 4.99
N THR A 518 -5.06 19.36 6.25
CA THR A 518 -5.73 18.54 7.25
C THR A 518 -7.13 19.12 7.49
N PRO A 519 -8.21 18.36 7.21
CA PRO A 519 -9.56 18.84 7.48
C PRO A 519 -9.70 19.20 8.96
N VAL A 520 -10.40 20.30 9.27
CA VAL A 520 -10.58 20.75 10.65
C VAL A 520 -11.22 19.67 11.54
N SER A 521 -12.14 18.88 10.98
CA SER A 521 -12.77 17.75 11.67
C SER A 521 -11.82 16.60 12.02
N LYS A 522 -10.56 16.66 11.56
CA LYS A 522 -9.48 15.71 11.83
C LYS A 522 -8.38 16.31 12.73
N LEU A 523 -8.63 17.48 13.30
CA LEU A 523 -7.78 18.14 14.29
C LEU A 523 -8.32 17.94 15.69
N LEU A 524 -7.41 17.56 16.58
CA LEU A 524 -7.60 17.62 18.03
C LEU A 524 -6.69 18.72 18.56
N ILE A 525 -7.24 19.67 19.31
CA ILE A 525 -6.48 20.73 19.97
C ILE A 525 -6.69 20.58 21.47
N VAL A 526 -5.59 20.48 22.22
CA VAL A 526 -5.61 20.36 23.68
C VAL A 526 -4.78 21.50 24.25
N GLY A 527 -5.38 22.26 25.14
CA GLY A 527 -4.76 23.41 25.77
C GLY A 527 -5.18 23.50 27.23
N ASP A 528 -4.52 24.34 28.02
CA ASP A 528 -4.85 24.50 29.42
C ASP A 528 -6.16 25.31 29.52
N GLN A 529 -6.23 26.46 28.86
CA GLN A 529 -7.34 27.39 29.04
C GLN A 529 -7.77 28.04 27.72
N PHE A 530 -9.06 27.94 27.37
CA PHE A 530 -9.67 28.61 26.20
C PHE A 530 -10.56 29.82 26.57
N PHE A 531 -10.46 30.33 27.80
CA PHE A 531 -11.39 31.33 28.35
C PHE A 531 -10.76 32.36 29.32
N GLY A 532 -11.16 33.63 29.27
CA GLY A 532 -10.70 34.68 30.18
C GLY A 532 -9.48 35.49 29.70
N SER A 533 -8.80 36.19 30.62
CA SER A 533 -7.67 37.09 30.31
C SER A 533 -6.33 36.37 30.13
N ARG A 534 -6.22 35.09 30.51
CA ARG A 534 -4.98 34.28 30.47
C ARG A 534 -4.80 33.44 29.19
N VAL A 535 -5.50 33.76 28.12
CA VAL A 535 -5.80 32.78 27.06
C VAL A 535 -4.87 32.94 25.85
N THR A 536 -3.71 32.31 25.88
CA THR A 536 -2.88 32.16 24.67
C THR A 536 -3.41 31.04 23.76
N ASP A 537 -4.07 30.03 24.34
CA ASP A 537 -4.52 28.83 23.62
C ASP A 537 -5.76 29.02 22.75
N ARG A 538 -6.64 29.99 23.04
CA ARG A 538 -7.77 30.33 22.15
C ARG A 538 -7.31 30.74 20.76
N ASN A 539 -6.10 31.27 20.62
CA ASN A 539 -5.55 31.60 19.31
C ASN A 539 -5.33 30.35 18.45
N MET A 540 -5.12 29.17 19.04
CA MET A 540 -5.10 27.91 18.28
C MET A 540 -6.43 27.67 17.54
N LEU A 541 -7.55 28.09 18.12
CA LEU A 541 -8.89 27.88 17.56
C LEU A 541 -9.26 28.92 16.49
N LYS A 542 -8.64 30.11 16.49
CA LYS A 542 -8.82 31.10 15.40
C LYS A 542 -8.49 30.49 14.04
N ALA A 543 -7.39 29.73 13.97
CA ALA A 543 -6.94 29.05 12.77
C ALA A 543 -7.55 27.64 12.59
N ALA A 544 -8.50 27.20 13.43
CA ALA A 544 -9.08 25.86 13.37
C ALA A 544 -10.53 25.81 13.88
N GLN A 545 -11.36 26.76 13.44
CA GLN A 545 -12.77 26.83 13.83
C GLN A 545 -13.53 25.55 13.45
N GLY A 546 -14.08 24.85 14.46
CA GLY A 546 -14.75 23.57 14.32
C GLY A 546 -13.90 22.35 14.70
N ALA A 547 -12.61 22.53 15.04
CA ALA A 547 -11.76 21.46 15.54
C ALA A 547 -12.31 20.96 16.88
N LEU A 548 -12.02 19.70 17.23
CA LEU A 548 -12.32 19.23 18.58
C LEU A 548 -11.30 19.84 19.54
N ALA A 549 -11.75 20.73 20.40
CA ALA A 549 -10.92 21.45 21.35
C ALA A 549 -11.22 20.99 22.78
N ILE A 550 -10.19 20.66 23.55
CA ILE A 550 -10.34 20.19 24.92
C ILE A 550 -9.45 21.01 25.85
N SER A 551 -10.07 21.77 26.76
CA SER A 551 -9.38 22.48 27.84
C SER A 551 -9.13 21.52 29.00
N VAL A 552 -7.86 21.40 29.40
CA VAL A 552 -7.44 20.58 30.54
C VAL A 552 -7.00 21.42 31.75
N GLY A 553 -7.21 22.74 31.72
CA GLY A 553 -6.99 23.67 32.84
C GLY A 553 -8.31 24.24 33.39
N GLY A 554 -9.44 23.63 33.04
CA GLY A 554 -10.72 23.84 33.70
C GLY A 554 -11.61 24.97 33.15
N LYS A 555 -11.21 25.71 32.09
CA LYS A 555 -12.04 26.80 31.56
C LYS A 555 -12.04 26.92 30.03
N ALA A 556 -13.23 27.07 29.44
CA ALA A 556 -13.41 27.25 28.01
C ALA A 556 -14.59 28.17 27.68
N ASP A 557 -14.47 28.92 26.57
CA ASP A 557 -15.48 29.88 26.14
C ASP A 557 -16.68 29.16 25.49
N PRO A 558 -17.90 29.35 26.02
CA PRO A 558 -19.09 28.69 25.50
C PRO A 558 -19.39 29.07 24.05
N ARG A 559 -18.95 30.24 23.57
CA ARG A 559 -19.14 30.71 22.19
C ARG A 559 -18.36 29.90 21.17
N LEU A 560 -17.31 29.19 21.60
CA LEU A 560 -16.53 28.32 20.73
C LEU A 560 -17.27 27.00 20.54
N ASP A 561 -17.53 26.63 19.29
CA ASP A 561 -18.10 25.34 18.94
C ASP A 561 -17.09 24.21 19.19
N ASN A 562 -17.61 23.00 19.43
CA ASN A 562 -16.82 21.77 19.58
C ASN A 562 -15.68 21.88 20.62
N THR A 563 -15.85 22.75 21.61
CA THR A 563 -14.90 23.00 22.69
C THR A 563 -15.45 22.45 24.00
N PHE A 564 -14.64 21.71 24.75
CA PHE A 564 -15.04 21.03 25.99
C PHE A 564 -14.04 21.31 27.10
N VAL A 565 -14.50 21.34 28.34
CA VAL A 565 -13.63 21.33 29.52
C VAL A 565 -13.54 19.90 30.02
N TRP A 566 -12.32 19.39 30.17
CA TRP A 566 -12.08 18.02 30.63
C TRP A 566 -12.28 17.88 32.15
N PRO A 567 -12.69 16.70 32.67
CA PRO A 567 -12.94 16.51 34.10
C PRO A 567 -11.67 16.48 34.96
N THR A 568 -10.55 16.03 34.38
CA THR A 568 -9.23 16.00 35.01
C THR A 568 -8.36 17.12 34.41
N GLU A 569 -7.30 17.50 35.12
CA GLU A 569 -6.45 18.61 34.71
C GLU A 569 -5.05 18.17 34.22
N GLY A 570 -4.46 19.00 33.36
CA GLY A 570 -3.08 18.94 32.88
C GLY A 570 -2.61 17.61 32.29
N GLY A 571 -1.37 17.23 32.62
CA GLY A 571 -0.71 16.03 32.06
C GLY A 571 -1.53 14.73 32.19
N PRO A 572 -2.16 14.43 33.34
CA PRO A 572 -3.08 13.29 33.49
C PRO A 572 -4.23 13.30 32.47
N ALA A 573 -4.89 14.45 32.28
CA ALA A 573 -5.97 14.60 31.30
C ALA A 573 -5.49 14.39 29.86
N SER A 574 -4.39 15.05 29.48
CA SER A 574 -3.77 14.87 28.17
C SER A 574 -3.40 13.40 27.90
N THR A 575 -2.90 12.70 28.92
CA THR A 575 -2.57 11.28 28.86
C THR A 575 -3.81 10.40 28.62
N GLU A 576 -4.92 10.69 29.30
CA GLU A 576 -6.21 10.01 29.11
C GLU A 576 -6.74 10.23 27.68
N ILE A 577 -6.74 11.48 27.21
CA ILE A 577 -7.20 11.85 25.86
C ILE A 577 -6.36 11.16 24.78
N LEU A 578 -5.03 11.17 24.92
CA LEU A 578 -4.10 10.50 24.00
C LEU A 578 -4.36 8.99 23.94
N LYS A 579 -4.51 8.33 25.10
CA LYS A 579 -4.80 6.90 25.18
C LYS A 579 -6.17 6.57 24.57
N GLY A 580 -7.19 7.37 24.85
CA GLY A 580 -8.53 7.17 24.28
C GLY A 580 -8.57 7.38 22.76
N ALA A 581 -7.87 8.40 22.24
CA ALA A 581 -7.72 8.60 20.80
C ALA A 581 -6.92 7.47 20.13
N ALA A 582 -5.93 6.90 20.82
CA ALA A 582 -5.13 5.78 20.34
C ALA A 582 -5.86 4.42 20.43
N ALA A 583 -6.91 4.29 21.25
CA ALA A 583 -7.58 3.02 21.57
C ALA A 583 -8.26 2.33 20.38
N ALA A 584 -8.66 3.07 19.34
CA ALA A 584 -9.15 2.44 18.11
C ALA A 584 -8.02 1.73 17.37
N PRO A 585 -8.24 0.47 16.93
CA PRO A 585 -7.35 -0.14 15.95
C PRO A 585 -7.26 0.80 14.74
N VAL A 586 -6.04 1.07 14.28
CA VAL A 586 -5.79 1.86 13.07
C VAL A 586 -6.71 1.33 11.98
N SER A 587 -7.47 2.20 11.32
CA SER A 587 -8.32 1.76 10.21
C SER A 587 -7.49 0.90 9.27
N ASP A 588 -7.79 -0.41 9.20
CA ASP A 588 -6.92 -1.36 8.52
C ASP A 588 -6.81 -1.07 7.00
N PHE A 589 -7.62 -0.14 6.46
CA PHE A 589 -7.66 0.19 5.05
C PHE A 589 -7.09 1.58 4.72
N ASN A 590 -5.85 1.61 4.26
CA ASN A 590 -5.21 2.83 3.79
C ASN A 590 -5.47 3.03 2.28
N LYS A 591 -6.55 3.74 1.95
CA LYS A 591 -6.94 4.06 0.55
C LYS A 591 -5.82 4.69 -0.27
N GLY A 592 -5.06 5.61 0.32
CA GLY A 592 -3.96 6.31 -0.34
C GLY A 592 -2.84 5.35 -0.72
N ALA A 593 -2.43 4.50 0.23
CA ALA A 593 -1.41 3.47 0.01
C ALA A 593 -1.85 2.42 -1.01
N VAL A 594 -3.11 2.00 -0.98
CA VAL A 594 -3.65 1.05 -1.95
C VAL A 594 -3.68 1.67 -3.35
N LYS A 595 -4.11 2.93 -3.50
CA LYS A 595 -4.03 3.65 -4.78
C LYS A 595 -2.58 3.75 -5.27
N ALA A 596 -1.66 4.08 -4.38
CA ALA A 596 -0.23 4.15 -4.67
C ALA A 596 0.32 2.81 -5.19
N LEU A 597 -0.06 1.72 -4.52
CA LEU A 597 0.30 0.37 -4.89
C LEU A 597 -0.20 0.02 -6.29
N PHE A 598 -1.46 0.35 -6.59
CA PHE A 598 -2.02 0.07 -7.91
C PHE A 598 -1.34 0.87 -9.02
N ILE A 599 -1.07 2.15 -8.80
CA ILE A 599 -0.38 2.99 -9.77
C ILE A 599 1.05 2.47 -10.01
N SER A 600 1.81 2.22 -8.94
CA SER A 600 3.18 1.70 -9.08
C SER A 600 3.22 0.35 -9.77
N ARG A 601 2.28 -0.53 -9.43
CA ARG A 601 2.13 -1.85 -10.03
C ARG A 601 1.79 -1.73 -11.52
N THR A 602 0.91 -0.82 -11.93
CA THR A 602 0.53 -0.59 -13.34
C THR A 602 1.77 -0.34 -14.20
N PHE A 603 2.57 0.67 -13.82
CA PHE A 603 3.77 1.05 -14.54
C PHE A 603 4.87 -0.01 -14.46
N SER A 604 4.99 -0.69 -13.31
CA SER A 604 5.95 -1.78 -13.12
C SER A 604 5.63 -3.01 -13.98
N ILE A 605 4.35 -3.32 -14.19
CA ILE A 605 3.88 -4.40 -15.06
C ILE A 605 4.10 -4.02 -16.52
N ALA A 606 3.72 -2.82 -16.93
CA ALA A 606 3.95 -2.34 -18.28
C ALA A 606 5.43 -2.40 -18.66
N SER A 607 6.29 -1.91 -17.76
CA SER A 607 7.75 -1.99 -17.90
C SER A 607 8.26 -3.43 -17.90
N PHE A 608 7.71 -4.29 -17.04
CA PHE A 608 8.05 -5.72 -17.02
C PHE A 608 7.76 -6.37 -18.38
N ILE A 609 6.53 -6.24 -18.90
CA ILE A 609 6.11 -6.81 -20.20
C ILE A 609 7.03 -6.34 -21.31
N LEU A 610 7.30 -5.03 -21.36
CA LEU A 610 8.18 -4.42 -22.34
C LEU A 610 9.58 -5.05 -22.30
N THR A 611 10.18 -5.16 -21.11
CA THR A 611 11.50 -5.79 -20.94
C THR A 611 11.49 -7.30 -21.16
N SER A 612 10.42 -8.02 -20.80
CA SER A 612 10.30 -9.47 -20.97
C SER A 612 10.17 -9.87 -22.44
N ILE A 613 9.49 -9.07 -23.26
CA ILE A 613 9.44 -9.29 -24.70
C ILE A 613 10.78 -8.93 -25.35
N ALA A 614 11.45 -7.86 -24.89
CA ALA A 614 12.73 -7.42 -25.45
C ALA A 614 13.91 -8.35 -25.11
N TYR A 615 13.92 -8.93 -23.90
CA TYR A 615 15.08 -9.67 -23.37
C TYR A 615 15.52 -10.88 -24.23
N PRO A 616 14.64 -11.79 -24.69
CA PRO A 616 15.05 -12.91 -25.53
C PRO A 616 15.73 -12.45 -26.83
N PHE A 617 15.27 -11.34 -27.42
CA PHE A 617 15.81 -10.82 -28.67
C PHE A 617 17.10 -10.02 -28.50
N LEU A 618 17.48 -9.73 -27.26
CA LEU A 618 18.79 -9.18 -26.91
C LEU A 618 19.77 -10.31 -26.54
N ALA A 619 19.34 -11.19 -25.63
CA ALA A 619 20.23 -12.19 -25.04
C ALA A 619 20.49 -13.37 -25.99
N ALA A 620 19.47 -13.88 -26.69
CA ALA A 620 19.67 -15.03 -27.58
C ALA A 620 20.62 -14.75 -28.74
N PRO A 621 20.60 -13.58 -29.41
CA PRO A 621 21.64 -13.24 -30.39
C PRO A 621 23.04 -13.10 -29.79
N ALA A 622 23.15 -12.65 -28.54
CA ALA A 622 24.44 -12.43 -27.89
C ALA A 622 25.13 -13.73 -27.44
N VAL A 623 24.37 -14.78 -27.07
CA VAL A 623 24.96 -16.03 -26.54
C VAL A 623 24.52 -17.31 -27.28
N GLY A 624 23.56 -17.22 -28.20
CA GLY A 624 22.91 -18.36 -28.83
C GLY A 624 21.76 -18.93 -27.99
N TRP A 625 20.78 -19.59 -28.64
CA TRP A 625 19.58 -20.11 -27.98
C TRP A 625 19.86 -21.13 -26.89
N THR A 626 20.80 -22.06 -27.10
CA THR A 626 21.15 -23.06 -26.07
C THR A 626 21.73 -22.40 -24.83
N VAL A 627 22.69 -21.49 -24.99
CA VAL A 627 23.30 -20.76 -23.85
C VAL A 627 22.30 -19.79 -23.22
N TYR A 628 21.38 -19.23 -23.99
CA TYR A 628 20.25 -18.44 -23.48
C TYR A 628 19.36 -19.27 -22.53
N GLY A 629 19.11 -20.54 -22.86
CA GLY A 629 18.39 -21.46 -21.98
C GLY A 629 19.11 -21.69 -20.66
N VAL A 630 20.43 -21.85 -20.71
CA VAL A 630 21.28 -21.95 -19.53
C VAL A 630 21.26 -20.66 -18.71
N LEU A 631 21.37 -19.50 -19.35
CA LEU A 631 21.29 -18.18 -18.74
C LEU A 631 19.95 -17.98 -17.99
N MET A 632 18.84 -18.41 -18.60
CA MET A 632 17.51 -18.35 -17.98
C MET A 632 17.35 -19.34 -16.83
N ALA A 633 18.02 -20.50 -16.89
CA ALA A 633 18.07 -21.42 -15.77
C ALA A 633 18.89 -20.87 -14.59
N LEU A 634 20.00 -20.17 -14.85
CA LEU A 634 20.85 -19.62 -13.80
C LEU A 634 20.33 -18.28 -13.23
N GLY A 635 19.51 -17.55 -13.97
CA GLY A 635 18.91 -16.27 -13.51
C GLY A 635 18.18 -16.36 -12.17
N PRO A 636 17.25 -17.31 -11.97
CA PRO A 636 16.52 -17.45 -10.71
C PRO A 636 17.38 -17.82 -9.49
N LEU A 637 18.67 -18.15 -9.62
CA LEU A 637 19.50 -18.68 -8.51
C LEU A 637 19.59 -17.71 -7.32
N ALA A 638 19.75 -16.40 -7.55
CA ALA A 638 19.74 -15.46 -6.42
C ALA A 638 18.37 -15.38 -5.74
N ALA A 639 17.28 -15.49 -6.50
CA ALA A 639 15.93 -15.53 -5.94
C ALA A 639 15.69 -16.75 -5.05
N ILE A 640 16.29 -17.90 -5.39
CA ILE A 640 16.27 -19.13 -4.58
C ILE A 640 16.93 -18.87 -3.23
N ALA A 641 18.12 -18.27 -3.21
CA ALA A 641 18.87 -18.01 -1.97
C ALA A 641 18.26 -16.88 -1.12
N THR A 642 17.70 -15.86 -1.75
CA THR A 642 17.26 -14.62 -1.09
C THR A 642 15.79 -14.63 -0.67
N GLY A 643 14.96 -15.57 -1.10
CA GLY A 643 13.53 -15.63 -0.74
C GLY A 643 13.27 -15.46 0.77
N PRO A 644 13.91 -16.25 1.66
CA PRO A 644 13.79 -16.07 3.11
C PRO A 644 14.32 -14.73 3.63
N LEU A 645 15.37 -14.18 3.01
CA LEU A 645 15.92 -12.86 3.37
C LEU A 645 14.95 -11.74 3.01
N ASN A 646 14.34 -11.80 1.83
CA ASN A 646 13.35 -10.84 1.37
C ASN A 646 12.12 -10.82 2.30
N GLY A 647 11.67 -11.99 2.79
CA GLY A 647 10.60 -12.08 3.79
C GLY A 647 10.98 -11.37 5.11
N ASN A 648 12.19 -11.64 5.62
CA ASN A 648 12.70 -10.97 6.82
C ASN A 648 12.88 -9.45 6.64
N LEU A 649 13.24 -8.99 5.43
CA LEU A 649 13.35 -7.56 5.12
C LEU A 649 11.96 -6.90 5.09
N ALA A 650 10.96 -7.54 4.47
CA ALA A 650 9.58 -7.05 4.44
C ALA A 650 8.95 -6.96 5.85
N ASP A 651 9.35 -7.86 6.76
CA ASP A 651 8.90 -7.84 8.15
C ASP A 651 9.58 -6.79 9.02
N LYS A 652 10.64 -6.12 8.53
CA LYS A 652 11.40 -5.12 9.28
C LYS A 652 11.33 -3.71 8.71
N LEU A 653 11.12 -3.59 7.41
CA LEU A 653 11.00 -2.32 6.72
C LEU A 653 9.54 -1.85 6.70
N SER A 654 9.33 -0.55 6.66
CA SER A 654 8.02 0.02 6.32
C SER A 654 7.68 -0.27 4.86
N ALA A 655 6.38 -0.27 4.55
CA ALA A 655 5.89 -0.51 3.18
C ALA A 655 6.55 0.44 2.18
N ARG A 656 6.60 1.74 2.51
CA ARG A 656 7.27 2.75 1.68
C ARG A 656 8.73 2.41 1.43
N ASN A 657 9.53 2.24 2.48
CA ASN A 657 10.98 2.08 2.32
C ASN A 657 11.30 0.81 1.53
N SER A 658 10.60 -0.29 1.83
CA SER A 658 10.80 -1.55 1.12
C SER A 658 10.47 -1.43 -0.38
N MET A 659 9.33 -0.83 -0.73
CA MET A 659 8.93 -0.68 -2.12
C MET A 659 9.81 0.32 -2.88
N VAL A 660 10.19 1.44 -2.26
CA VAL A 660 11.10 2.43 -2.87
C VAL A 660 12.48 1.83 -3.13
N ILE A 661 13.04 1.10 -2.16
CA ILE A 661 14.31 0.39 -2.35
C ILE A 661 14.19 -0.57 -3.53
N ASN A 662 13.11 -1.35 -3.60
CA ASN A 662 12.89 -2.26 -4.73
C ASN A 662 12.80 -1.52 -6.07
N MET A 663 12.13 -0.37 -6.15
CA MET A 663 12.06 0.44 -7.38
C MET A 663 13.43 0.98 -7.78
N VAL A 664 14.22 1.50 -6.82
CA VAL A 664 15.56 2.04 -7.08
C VAL A 664 16.50 0.93 -7.55
N VAL A 665 16.54 -0.20 -6.84
CA VAL A 665 17.36 -1.36 -7.25
C VAL A 665 16.92 -1.82 -8.63
N ARG A 666 15.61 -1.93 -8.88
CA ARG A 666 15.10 -2.30 -10.21
C ARG A 666 15.54 -1.32 -11.30
N ALA A 667 15.49 -0.01 -11.04
CA ALA A 667 15.94 1.00 -11.99
C ALA A 667 17.42 0.83 -12.34
N VAL A 668 18.27 0.66 -11.32
CA VAL A 668 19.72 0.42 -11.49
C VAL A 668 19.97 -0.85 -12.28
N LEU A 669 19.35 -1.96 -11.92
CA LEU A 669 19.56 -3.25 -12.60
C LEU A 669 19.05 -3.24 -14.04
N THR A 670 17.94 -2.56 -14.30
CA THR A 670 17.41 -2.41 -15.66
C THR A 670 18.36 -1.58 -16.52
N LEU A 671 19.07 -0.59 -15.93
CA LEU A 671 20.08 0.22 -16.61
C LEU A 671 21.38 -0.57 -16.92
N MET A 672 21.67 -1.63 -16.17
CA MET A 672 22.91 -2.42 -16.36
C MET A 672 23.01 -3.02 -17.77
N LEU A 673 21.91 -3.54 -18.33
CA LEU A 673 21.92 -4.15 -19.66
C LEU A 673 22.26 -3.13 -20.77
N PRO A 674 21.58 -1.97 -20.87
CA PRO A 674 21.99 -0.88 -21.75
C PRO A 674 23.45 -0.45 -21.53
N ALA A 675 23.89 -0.33 -20.28
CA ALA A 675 25.28 0.03 -19.98
C ALA A 675 26.27 -1.01 -20.51
N PHE A 676 26.00 -2.31 -20.29
CA PHE A 676 26.86 -3.39 -20.78
C PHE A 676 26.94 -3.45 -22.29
N ALA A 677 25.84 -3.21 -23.01
CA ALA A 677 25.90 -3.09 -24.46
C ALA A 677 26.62 -1.82 -24.92
N TYR A 678 26.39 -0.67 -24.25
CA TYR A 678 27.07 0.57 -24.56
C TYR A 678 28.60 0.44 -24.46
N PHE A 679 29.08 -0.26 -23.43
CA PHE A 679 30.51 -0.55 -23.25
C PHE A 679 31.03 -1.75 -24.06
N GLY A 680 30.20 -2.39 -24.89
CA GLY A 680 30.62 -3.53 -25.70
C GLY A 680 30.97 -4.79 -24.90
N ILE A 681 30.52 -4.90 -23.64
CA ILE A 681 30.81 -6.02 -22.73
C ILE A 681 29.60 -6.95 -22.54
N LEU A 682 28.61 -6.86 -23.42
CA LEU A 682 27.44 -7.74 -23.38
C LEU A 682 27.84 -9.17 -23.79
N ASN A 683 27.95 -10.06 -22.81
CA ASN A 683 28.36 -11.45 -22.97
C ASN A 683 27.60 -12.32 -21.95
N PHE A 684 27.89 -13.62 -21.91
CA PHE A 684 27.25 -14.54 -20.98
C PHE A 684 27.31 -14.09 -19.52
N TRP A 685 28.46 -13.60 -19.05
CA TRP A 685 28.66 -13.25 -17.63
C TRP A 685 27.92 -11.97 -17.23
N THR A 686 27.94 -10.94 -18.08
CA THR A 686 27.21 -9.68 -17.83
C THR A 686 25.71 -9.87 -17.95
N LEU A 687 25.25 -10.71 -18.88
CA LEU A 687 23.86 -11.16 -18.95
C LEU A 687 23.47 -11.99 -17.74
N LEU A 688 24.33 -12.91 -17.28
CA LEU A 688 24.08 -13.75 -16.10
C LEU A 688 23.95 -12.89 -14.85
N LEU A 689 24.86 -11.94 -14.65
CA LEU A 689 24.78 -10.99 -13.55
C LEU A 689 23.45 -10.21 -13.58
N SER A 690 23.06 -9.71 -14.75
CA SER A 690 21.79 -8.99 -14.93
C SER A 690 20.57 -9.88 -14.65
N SER A 691 20.60 -11.14 -15.10
CA SER A 691 19.55 -12.14 -14.91
C SER A 691 19.39 -12.51 -13.43
N ILE A 692 20.52 -12.76 -12.73
CA ILE A 692 20.59 -13.04 -11.30
C ILE A 692 20.00 -11.87 -10.50
N ALA A 693 20.45 -10.66 -10.81
CA ALA A 693 20.00 -9.49 -10.09
C ALA A 693 18.50 -9.21 -10.34
N ASN A 694 18.03 -9.34 -11.58
CA ASN A 694 16.61 -9.19 -11.92
C ASN A 694 15.75 -10.26 -11.24
N GLY A 695 16.21 -11.52 -11.19
CA GLY A 695 15.55 -12.60 -10.46
C GLY A 695 15.40 -12.28 -8.97
N TRP A 696 16.45 -11.78 -8.33
CA TRP A 696 16.39 -11.33 -6.93
C TRP A 696 15.37 -10.21 -6.72
N VAL A 697 15.40 -9.15 -7.53
CA VAL A 697 14.49 -8.02 -7.40
C VAL A 697 13.04 -8.42 -7.61
N LEU A 698 12.74 -9.27 -8.61
CA LEU A 698 11.39 -9.76 -8.83
C LEU A 698 10.87 -10.55 -7.60
N SER A 699 11.73 -11.39 -7.01
CA SER A 699 11.42 -12.10 -5.76
C SER A 699 11.18 -11.14 -4.59
N ALA A 700 12.00 -10.09 -4.47
CA ALA A 700 11.84 -9.07 -3.43
C ALA A 700 10.52 -8.29 -3.58
N ILE A 701 10.18 -7.85 -4.80
CA ILE A 701 8.93 -7.14 -5.10
C ILE A 701 7.73 -8.03 -4.77
N MET A 702 7.70 -9.26 -5.27
CA MET A 702 6.58 -10.18 -5.02
C MET A 702 6.41 -10.51 -3.53
N THR A 703 7.51 -10.66 -2.79
CA THR A 703 7.46 -10.92 -1.35
C THR A 703 6.94 -9.71 -0.58
N THR A 704 7.43 -8.52 -0.92
CA THR A 704 7.08 -7.26 -0.24
C THR A 704 5.65 -6.83 -0.55
N GLU A 705 5.23 -6.82 -1.81
CA GLU A 705 3.85 -6.49 -2.20
C GLU A 705 2.83 -7.40 -1.51
N ASN A 706 3.04 -8.72 -1.52
CA ASN A 706 2.11 -9.64 -0.87
C ASN A 706 2.07 -9.49 0.66
N ALA A 707 3.21 -9.18 1.29
CA ALA A 707 3.27 -8.92 2.72
C ALA A 707 2.51 -7.63 3.09
N TYR A 708 2.66 -6.56 2.31
CA TYR A 708 2.06 -5.27 2.61
C TYR A 708 0.60 -5.14 2.16
N ILE A 709 0.15 -5.82 1.09
CA ILE A 709 -1.27 -5.77 0.65
C ILE A 709 -2.19 -6.09 1.81
N ARG A 710 -1.90 -7.12 2.61
CA ARG A 710 -2.70 -7.48 3.77
C ARG A 710 -2.80 -6.34 4.80
N ARG A 711 -1.70 -5.62 5.04
CA ARG A 711 -1.63 -4.51 6.00
C ARG A 711 -2.31 -3.26 5.47
N LEU A 712 -2.14 -2.95 4.18
CA LEU A 712 -2.68 -1.74 3.55
C LEU A 712 -4.17 -1.90 3.23
N ALA A 713 -4.60 -3.11 2.90
CA ALA A 713 -5.98 -3.41 2.51
C ALA A 713 -6.88 -3.74 3.70
N GLY A 714 -6.31 -4.25 4.79
CA GLY A 714 -7.05 -4.62 5.99
C GLY A 714 -8.11 -5.69 5.73
N LYS A 715 -9.32 -5.44 6.23
CA LYS A 715 -10.49 -6.29 5.93
C LYS A 715 -10.81 -6.42 4.43
N HIS A 716 -10.32 -5.50 3.59
CA HIS A 716 -10.50 -5.53 2.14
C HIS A 716 -9.38 -6.25 1.37
N GLN A 717 -8.52 -7.01 2.06
CA GLN A 717 -7.41 -7.76 1.43
C GLN A 717 -7.87 -8.61 0.24
N GLY A 718 -8.97 -9.36 0.39
CA GLY A 718 -9.50 -10.21 -0.69
C GLY A 718 -9.83 -9.39 -1.95
N THR A 719 -10.55 -8.28 -1.78
CA THR A 719 -10.91 -7.36 -2.87
C THR A 719 -9.68 -6.73 -3.53
N VAL A 720 -8.71 -6.25 -2.74
CA VAL A 720 -7.48 -5.63 -3.27
C VAL A 720 -6.61 -6.65 -4.02
N MET A 721 -6.50 -7.88 -3.52
CA MET A 721 -5.77 -8.94 -4.22
C MET A 721 -6.47 -9.37 -5.50
N ALA A 722 -7.79 -9.52 -5.48
CA ALA A 722 -8.59 -9.86 -6.66
C ALA A 722 -8.46 -8.77 -7.74
N LEU A 723 -8.61 -7.50 -7.36
CA LEU A 723 -8.42 -6.37 -8.26
C LEU A 723 -6.97 -6.29 -8.76
N GLY A 724 -5.99 -6.55 -7.90
CA GLY A 724 -4.57 -6.63 -8.27
C GLY A 724 -4.28 -7.71 -9.30
N SER A 725 -4.91 -8.88 -9.16
CA SER A 725 -4.78 -9.98 -10.12
C SER A 725 -5.44 -9.64 -11.45
N VAL A 726 -6.69 -9.18 -11.46
CA VAL A 726 -7.38 -8.76 -12.69
C VAL A 726 -6.59 -7.68 -13.39
N HIS A 727 -6.18 -6.64 -12.67
CA HIS A 727 -5.39 -5.54 -13.22
C HIS A 727 -4.09 -6.03 -13.85
N TYR A 728 -3.33 -6.89 -13.15
CA TYR A 728 -2.10 -7.47 -13.69
C TYR A 728 -2.32 -8.11 -15.06
N VAL A 729 -3.36 -8.93 -15.15
CA VAL A 729 -3.67 -9.71 -16.34
C VAL A 729 -4.28 -8.83 -17.45
N SER A 730 -5.13 -7.86 -17.10
CA SER A 730 -5.69 -6.88 -18.03
C SER A 730 -4.60 -6.08 -18.73
N MET A 731 -3.61 -5.59 -17.98
CA MET A 731 -2.50 -4.82 -18.57
C MET A 731 -1.69 -5.66 -19.55
N GLN A 732 -1.47 -6.94 -19.24
CA GLN A 732 -0.76 -7.86 -20.14
C GLN A 732 -1.55 -8.11 -21.43
N ALA A 733 -2.85 -8.36 -21.31
CA ALA A 733 -3.72 -8.55 -22.46
C ALA A 733 -3.80 -7.29 -23.32
N ILE A 734 -3.99 -6.11 -22.72
CA ILE A 734 -4.07 -4.83 -23.46
C ILE A 734 -2.75 -4.51 -24.16
N LEU A 735 -1.62 -4.56 -23.45
CA LEU A 735 -0.31 -4.21 -24.02
C LEU A 735 0.16 -5.23 -25.06
N GLY A 736 -0.08 -6.52 -24.83
CA GLY A 736 0.33 -7.61 -25.72
C GLY A 736 -0.58 -7.77 -26.94
N LEU A 737 -1.91 -7.82 -26.75
CA LEU A 737 -2.89 -8.10 -27.82
C LEU A 737 -3.38 -6.87 -28.56
N ILE A 738 -3.74 -5.79 -27.85
CA ILE A 738 -4.35 -4.61 -28.49
C ILE A 738 -3.28 -3.64 -28.96
N LEU A 739 -2.45 -3.16 -28.03
CA LEU A 739 -1.45 -2.14 -28.34
C LEU A 739 -0.28 -2.71 -29.16
N GLY A 740 -0.15 -4.03 -29.19
CA GLY A 740 0.88 -4.71 -29.98
C GLY A 740 2.28 -4.24 -29.63
N ILE A 741 2.60 -4.11 -28.34
CA ILE A 741 3.88 -3.53 -27.87
C ILE A 741 5.11 -4.25 -28.44
N GLY A 742 4.95 -5.52 -28.82
CA GLY A 742 5.97 -6.27 -29.56
C GLY A 742 6.35 -5.63 -30.89
N SER A 743 5.40 -5.04 -31.62
CA SER A 743 5.69 -4.31 -32.87
C SER A 743 6.55 -3.07 -32.66
N ILE A 744 6.41 -2.40 -31.50
CA ILE A 744 7.26 -1.28 -31.10
C ILE A 744 8.68 -1.80 -30.85
N ILE A 745 8.82 -2.93 -30.17
CA ILE A 745 10.13 -3.58 -29.93
C ILE A 745 10.76 -4.06 -31.23
N ASP A 746 10.00 -4.58 -32.20
CA ASP A 746 10.55 -4.98 -33.50
C ASP A 746 11.06 -3.77 -34.30
N LYS A 747 10.40 -2.60 -34.18
CA LYS A 747 10.80 -1.36 -34.85
C LYS A 747 11.93 -0.63 -34.14
N TRP A 748 12.06 -0.80 -32.83
CA TRP A 748 13.03 -0.11 -31.99
C TRP A 748 14.19 -1.03 -31.61
N ASN A 749 15.28 -0.44 -31.11
CA ASN A 749 16.31 -1.25 -30.47
C ASN A 749 15.73 -1.87 -29.18
N PRO A 750 15.83 -3.20 -28.94
CA PRO A 750 15.37 -3.82 -27.70
C PRO A 750 15.92 -3.17 -26.42
N MET A 751 17.04 -2.46 -26.48
CA MET A 751 17.58 -1.70 -25.34
C MET A 751 16.72 -0.52 -24.90
N ILE A 752 15.93 0.08 -25.80
CA ILE A 752 15.04 1.19 -25.46
C ILE A 752 14.00 0.72 -24.42
N ALA A 753 13.55 -0.54 -24.49
CA ALA A 753 12.67 -1.14 -23.48
C ALA A 753 13.26 -1.04 -22.06
N PHE A 754 14.56 -1.33 -21.92
CA PHE A 754 15.27 -1.30 -20.65
C PHE A 754 15.50 0.15 -20.17
N LEU A 755 15.82 1.08 -21.07
CA LEU A 755 15.96 2.50 -20.72
C LEU A 755 14.63 3.10 -20.22
N ILE A 756 13.52 2.82 -20.93
CA ILE A 756 12.17 3.26 -20.51
C ILE A 756 11.85 2.67 -19.15
N SER A 757 12.05 1.37 -18.94
CA SER A 757 11.81 0.73 -17.66
C SER A 757 12.68 1.33 -16.55
N ALA A 758 13.97 1.58 -16.78
CA ALA A 758 14.84 2.22 -15.79
C ALA A 758 14.36 3.63 -15.41
N GLY A 759 14.00 4.45 -16.39
CA GLY A 759 13.45 5.79 -16.18
C GLY A 759 12.14 5.78 -15.41
N VAL A 760 11.20 4.91 -15.79
CA VAL A 760 9.90 4.77 -15.10
C VAL A 760 10.10 4.37 -13.63
N HIS A 761 10.94 3.37 -13.34
CA HIS A 761 11.16 2.94 -11.96
C HIS A 761 11.92 3.98 -11.12
N GLY A 762 12.99 4.57 -11.66
CA GLY A 762 13.88 5.46 -10.92
C GLY A 762 13.36 6.90 -10.80
N LEU A 763 12.80 7.46 -11.87
CA LEU A 763 12.41 8.87 -11.94
C LEU A 763 10.93 9.09 -11.64
N LEU A 764 10.07 8.11 -11.89
CA LEU A 764 8.62 8.24 -11.66
C LEU A 764 8.17 7.47 -10.41
N LEU A 765 8.40 6.16 -10.37
CA LEU A 765 7.81 5.30 -9.34
C LEU A 765 8.47 5.40 -7.98
N ALA A 766 9.80 5.45 -7.91
CA ALA A 766 10.49 5.59 -6.63
C ALA A 766 10.10 6.90 -5.91
N PRO A 767 10.12 8.09 -6.56
CA PRO A 767 9.61 9.31 -5.95
C PRO A 767 8.12 9.23 -5.62
N TYR A 768 7.29 8.73 -6.55
CA TYR A 768 5.85 8.61 -6.32
C TYR A 768 5.54 7.79 -5.06
N LEU A 769 6.09 6.58 -4.96
CA LEU A 769 5.92 5.72 -3.79
C LEU A 769 6.47 6.34 -2.52
N TRP A 770 7.60 7.05 -2.60
CA TRP A 770 8.14 7.80 -1.47
C TRP A 770 7.12 8.82 -0.92
N PHE A 771 6.38 9.48 -1.81
CA PHE A 771 5.39 10.48 -1.43
C PHE A 771 4.03 9.93 -1.04
N SER A 772 3.62 8.81 -1.63
CA SER A 772 2.24 8.31 -1.50
C SER A 772 2.09 7.12 -0.56
N MET A 773 3.17 6.39 -0.25
CA MET A 773 3.13 5.27 0.69
C MET A 773 3.38 5.73 2.13
N PRO A 774 2.64 5.19 3.11
CA PRO A 774 2.89 5.46 4.51
C PRO A 774 4.21 4.83 4.98
N ASN A 775 4.84 5.46 5.97
CA ASN A 775 6.04 4.93 6.61
C ASN A 775 5.73 4.00 7.80
N ASP A 776 4.59 3.31 7.78
CA ASP A 776 4.16 2.49 8.90
C ASP A 776 5.13 1.32 9.06
N THR A 777 5.90 1.33 10.13
CA THR A 777 6.73 0.19 10.49
C THR A 777 5.83 -0.98 10.87
N PRO A 778 6.20 -2.22 10.51
CA PRO A 778 5.48 -3.41 10.95
C PRO A 778 5.33 -3.38 12.47
N PRO A 779 4.16 -3.70 13.05
CA PRO A 779 4.02 -3.81 14.50
C PRO A 779 5.05 -4.83 14.98
N THR A 780 6.03 -4.36 15.76
CA THR A 780 7.02 -5.24 16.37
C THR A 780 6.27 -6.16 17.32
N ASN A 781 6.38 -7.48 17.12
CA ASN A 781 5.85 -8.46 18.06
C ASN A 781 6.45 -8.15 19.44
N ALA A 782 5.66 -7.55 20.33
CA ALA A 782 6.11 -7.11 21.66
C ALA A 782 6.69 -8.27 22.51
N ALA A 783 6.37 -9.52 22.15
CA ALA A 783 6.88 -10.75 22.78
C ALA A 783 8.28 -11.19 22.30
N ALA A 784 8.80 -10.64 21.18
CA ALA A 784 10.17 -10.90 20.75
C ALA A 784 11.05 -9.78 21.33
N GLY A 785 11.81 -10.09 22.39
CA GLY A 785 12.57 -9.14 23.20
C GLY A 785 13.36 -8.07 22.42
N THR A 786 13.70 -6.99 23.15
CA THR A 786 14.36 -5.74 22.70
C THR A 786 14.74 -5.69 21.21
N PRO A 787 13.94 -4.99 20.37
CA PRO A 787 14.15 -4.98 18.93
C PRO A 787 15.52 -4.38 18.58
N GLN A 788 16.43 -5.20 18.05
CA GLN A 788 17.58 -4.69 17.32
C GLN A 788 17.08 -4.08 16.01
N THR A 789 16.97 -2.74 15.97
CA THR A 789 16.59 -1.99 14.78
C THR A 789 17.50 -2.35 13.59
N LEU A 790 16.97 -2.36 12.36
CA LEU A 790 17.80 -2.58 11.16
C LEU A 790 18.96 -1.57 11.14
N LYS A 791 18.71 -0.35 11.61
CA LYS A 791 19.72 0.69 11.78
C LYS A 791 20.82 0.26 12.75
N SER A 792 20.55 -0.38 13.88
CA SER A 792 21.62 -0.87 14.78
C SER A 792 22.43 -2.00 14.15
N ARG A 793 21.83 -2.86 13.32
CA ARG A 793 22.56 -3.92 12.59
C ARG A 793 23.36 -3.39 11.40
N VAL A 794 22.79 -2.48 10.61
CA VAL A 794 23.47 -1.83 9.49
C VAL A 794 24.53 -0.86 10.00
N LYS A 795 24.27 -0.15 11.10
CA LYS A 795 25.26 0.69 11.79
C LYS A 795 26.33 -0.18 12.42
N ALA A 796 26.02 -1.28 13.11
CA ALA A 796 27.05 -2.22 13.58
C ALA A 796 27.88 -2.80 12.42
N TRP A 797 27.24 -3.07 11.28
CA TRP A 797 27.93 -3.50 10.07
C TRP A 797 28.82 -2.40 9.49
N LEU A 798 28.30 -1.18 9.26
CA LEU A 798 29.04 -0.02 8.77
C LEU A 798 30.15 0.43 9.73
N ASP A 799 29.88 0.45 11.03
CA ASP A 799 30.85 0.80 12.08
C ASP A 799 31.94 -0.27 12.14
N SER A 800 31.62 -1.56 11.95
CA SER A 800 32.64 -2.61 11.81
C SER A 800 33.51 -2.43 10.55
N VAL A 801 32.93 -1.93 9.45
CA VAL A 801 33.66 -1.61 8.22
C VAL A 801 34.54 -0.36 8.40
N LYS A 802 34.04 0.66 9.10
CA LYS A 802 34.78 1.92 9.35
C LYS A 802 35.90 1.78 10.36
N GLN A 803 35.77 0.92 11.36
CA GLN A 803 36.77 0.75 12.42
C GLN A 803 37.99 -0.12 12.02
N GLY A 804 38.15 -0.46 10.73
CA GLY A 804 39.24 -1.33 10.27
C GLY A 804 39.20 -2.75 10.84
N GLY A 805 38.14 -3.10 11.59
CA GLY A 805 37.90 -4.44 12.08
C GLY A 805 37.64 -5.36 10.90
N LYS A 806 38.31 -6.53 10.90
CA LYS A 806 38.01 -7.62 9.96
C LYS A 806 36.47 -7.77 9.89
N PRO A 807 35.86 -7.64 8.70
CA PRO A 807 34.48 -7.20 8.55
C PRO A 807 33.52 -8.06 9.38
N ALA A 808 32.45 -7.50 9.98
CA ALA A 808 31.41 -8.26 10.68
C ALA A 808 30.76 -9.37 9.84
N LEU A 809 31.00 -9.36 8.51
CA LEU A 809 30.83 -10.54 7.66
C LEU A 809 31.53 -11.77 8.29
N LYS A 810 32.77 -11.69 8.77
CA LYS A 810 33.48 -12.74 9.52
C LYS A 810 32.86 -13.14 10.87
N ALA A 811 31.78 -12.52 11.36
CA ALA A 811 31.06 -13.01 12.54
C ALA A 811 29.72 -13.67 12.18
N LEU A 812 29.01 -13.16 11.15
CA LEU A 812 27.77 -13.77 10.64
C LEU A 812 28.02 -14.92 9.65
N ILE A 813 29.09 -14.82 8.86
CA ILE A 813 29.49 -15.83 7.88
C ILE A 813 29.97 -17.11 8.56
N PRO A 814 30.77 -17.14 9.64
CA PRO A 814 31.17 -18.40 10.23
C PRO A 814 29.99 -19.14 10.82
N ASP A 815 29.03 -18.50 11.49
CA ASP A 815 27.88 -19.24 12.03
C ASP A 815 26.96 -19.75 10.92
N PHE A 816 26.71 -18.92 9.90
CA PHE A 816 25.91 -19.32 8.75
C PHE A 816 26.62 -20.39 7.89
N LEU A 817 27.89 -20.19 7.55
CA LEU A 817 28.70 -21.18 6.84
C LEU A 817 28.91 -22.41 7.71
N ARG A 818 29.18 -22.32 9.00
CA ARG A 818 29.32 -23.50 9.88
C ARG A 818 28.01 -24.27 10.00
N LYS A 819 26.86 -23.59 9.95
CA LYS A 819 25.55 -24.24 9.89
C LYS A 819 25.29 -24.90 8.53
N TYR A 820 25.69 -24.26 7.43
CA TYR A 820 25.37 -24.66 6.05
C TYR A 820 26.60 -25.02 5.19
N TRP A 821 27.70 -25.49 5.79
CA TRP A 821 28.98 -25.66 5.06
C TRP A 821 28.88 -26.79 4.05
N LYS A 822 28.09 -27.83 4.37
CA LYS A 822 27.85 -28.97 3.48
C LYS A 822 27.08 -28.52 2.25
N GLU A 823 26.07 -27.67 2.45
CA GLU A 823 25.28 -27.06 1.40
C GLU A 823 26.13 -26.12 0.53
N ALA A 824 26.97 -25.29 1.15
CA ALA A 824 27.89 -24.40 0.44
C ALA A 824 28.95 -25.18 -0.36
N LEU A 825 29.47 -26.27 0.19
CA LEU A 825 30.40 -27.17 -0.50
C LEU A 825 29.72 -27.86 -1.69
N LEU A 826 28.49 -28.39 -1.51
CA LEU A 826 27.71 -28.99 -2.59
C LEU A 826 27.41 -27.98 -3.69
N PHE A 827 27.08 -26.74 -3.32
CA PHE A 827 26.88 -25.65 -4.27
C PHE A 827 28.17 -25.32 -5.03
N GLY A 828 29.31 -25.19 -4.34
CA GLY A 828 30.61 -24.99 -4.97
C GLY A 828 30.98 -26.13 -5.93
N ALA A 829 30.76 -27.38 -5.51
CA ALA A 829 30.96 -28.56 -6.35
C ALA A 829 30.03 -28.57 -7.58
N SER A 830 28.78 -28.11 -7.43
CA SER A 830 27.83 -28.00 -8.54
C SER A 830 28.23 -26.93 -9.56
N ILE A 831 28.84 -25.82 -9.12
CA ILE A 831 29.41 -24.80 -10.00
C ILE A 831 30.62 -25.38 -10.74
N ALA A 832 31.49 -26.11 -10.05
CA ALA A 832 32.61 -26.79 -10.69
C ALA A 832 32.13 -27.82 -11.73
N ALA A 833 31.07 -28.58 -11.41
CA ALA A 833 30.46 -29.56 -12.31
C ALA A 833 29.86 -28.91 -13.58
N TYR A 834 29.46 -27.64 -13.55
CA TYR A 834 28.97 -26.93 -14.74
C TYR A 834 30.04 -26.84 -15.84
N SER A 835 31.31 -26.70 -15.49
CA SER A 835 32.42 -26.69 -16.46
C SER A 835 32.57 -28.02 -17.21
N PHE A 836 32.05 -29.13 -16.67
CA PHE A 836 32.12 -30.46 -17.27
C PHE A 836 30.79 -30.87 -17.91
N LEU A 837 29.66 -30.57 -17.27
CA LEU A 837 28.33 -31.01 -17.70
C LEU A 837 27.64 -30.00 -18.61
N HIS A 838 28.11 -28.75 -18.66
CA HIS A 838 27.47 -27.62 -19.36
C HIS A 838 25.97 -27.48 -19.05
N SER A 839 25.55 -27.95 -17.87
CA SER A 839 24.16 -28.02 -17.45
C SER A 839 23.98 -27.24 -16.15
N PRO A 840 22.99 -26.32 -16.08
CA PRO A 840 22.68 -25.56 -14.88
C PRO A 840 21.91 -26.39 -13.83
N ILE A 841 21.43 -27.60 -14.19
CA ILE A 841 20.59 -28.43 -13.33
C ILE A 841 21.29 -28.82 -12.01
N PRO A 842 22.56 -29.26 -11.98
CA PRO A 842 23.26 -29.54 -10.72
C PRO A 842 23.31 -28.33 -9.78
N ILE A 843 23.49 -27.12 -10.33
CA ILE A 843 23.53 -25.88 -9.54
C ILE A 843 22.14 -25.60 -8.93
N ALA A 844 21.08 -25.72 -9.73
CA ALA A 844 19.71 -25.58 -9.26
C ALA A 844 19.36 -26.59 -8.17
N LEU A 845 19.74 -27.86 -8.34
CA LEU A 845 19.52 -28.93 -7.36
C LEU A 845 20.32 -28.72 -6.08
N ALA A 846 21.55 -28.25 -6.16
CA ALA A 846 22.37 -27.94 -4.98
C ALA A 846 21.77 -26.77 -4.17
N LEU A 847 21.33 -25.70 -4.83
CA LEU A 847 20.61 -24.61 -4.16
C LEU A 847 19.26 -25.05 -3.60
N PHE A 848 18.54 -25.91 -4.32
CA PHE A 848 17.29 -26.47 -3.82
C PHE A 848 17.53 -27.27 -2.55
N TYR A 849 18.53 -28.15 -2.56
CA TYR A 849 18.93 -28.93 -1.39
C TYR A 849 19.32 -28.02 -0.22
N TRP A 850 20.02 -26.91 -0.50
CA TRP A 850 20.30 -25.89 0.51
C TRP A 850 19.01 -25.31 1.09
N VAL A 851 18.15 -24.74 0.25
CA VAL A 851 16.87 -24.16 0.68
C VAL A 851 16.02 -25.17 1.44
N TRP A 852 15.96 -26.41 0.96
CA TRP A 852 15.27 -27.53 1.60
C TRP A 852 15.69 -27.74 3.06
N ASN A 853 16.97 -27.52 3.34
CA ASN A 853 17.56 -27.69 4.66
C ASN A 853 17.48 -26.44 5.55
N THR A 854 16.93 -25.31 5.08
CA THR A 854 16.72 -24.12 5.92
C THR A 854 15.66 -24.36 7.00
N ASP A 855 15.80 -23.68 8.14
CA ASP A 855 14.86 -23.81 9.27
C ASP A 855 13.42 -23.47 8.86
N THR A 856 13.26 -22.44 8.01
CA THR A 856 11.94 -22.02 7.52
C THR A 856 11.25 -23.11 6.71
N VAL A 857 11.97 -23.77 5.80
CA VAL A 857 11.39 -24.87 5.00
C VAL A 857 11.09 -26.08 5.87
N ARG A 858 11.93 -26.38 6.87
CA ARG A 858 11.64 -27.43 7.86
C ARG A 858 10.37 -27.11 8.65
N ALA A 859 10.20 -25.86 9.09
CA ALA A 859 9.00 -25.41 9.80
C ALA A 859 7.73 -25.54 8.93
N VAL A 860 7.80 -25.14 7.66
CA VAL A 860 6.69 -25.32 6.69
C VAL A 860 6.37 -26.80 6.48
N ARG A 861 7.37 -27.67 6.36
CA ARG A 861 7.18 -29.12 6.19
C ARG A 861 6.57 -29.80 7.41
N ARG A 862 6.92 -29.35 8.63
CA ARG A 862 6.29 -29.79 9.87
C ARG A 862 4.89 -29.17 10.09
N GLY A 863 4.55 -28.16 9.29
CA GLY A 863 3.32 -27.41 9.39
C GLY A 863 3.30 -26.41 10.54
N ASP A 864 4.44 -26.02 11.11
CA ASP A 864 4.53 -25.13 12.27
C ASP A 864 3.98 -23.72 11.95
N THR A 865 4.08 -23.31 10.68
CA THR A 865 3.64 -22.02 10.14
C THR A 865 2.18 -21.99 9.70
N ARG A 866 1.47 -23.12 9.76
CA ARG A 866 0.10 -23.22 9.29
C ARG A 866 -0.89 -22.78 10.36
N GLU A 867 -2.02 -22.23 9.92
CA GLU A 867 -3.17 -22.03 10.79
C GLU A 867 -3.86 -23.40 11.00
N VAL A 868 -4.15 -23.77 12.25
CA VAL A 868 -4.78 -25.07 12.56
C VAL A 868 -6.28 -24.93 12.28
N SER A 869 -6.78 -25.65 11.28
CA SER A 869 -8.20 -25.61 10.92
C SER A 869 -9.10 -26.29 11.95
N GLU A 870 -10.39 -25.97 11.98
CA GLU A 870 -11.35 -26.62 12.90
C GLU A 870 -11.35 -28.14 12.75
N ARG A 871 -11.31 -28.65 11.51
CA ARG A 871 -11.18 -30.09 11.25
C ARG A 871 -9.89 -30.69 11.84
N GLU A 872 -8.78 -29.97 11.82
CA GLU A 872 -7.54 -30.45 12.48
C GLU A 872 -7.67 -30.48 14.00
N LYS A 873 -8.39 -29.52 14.59
CA LYS A 873 -8.67 -29.52 16.04
C LYS A 873 -9.58 -30.69 16.41
N GLU A 874 -10.62 -30.94 15.63
CA GLU A 874 -11.49 -32.11 15.77
C GLU A 874 -10.68 -33.41 15.66
N LEU A 875 -9.87 -33.56 14.61
CA LEU A 875 -9.02 -34.75 14.43
C LEU A 875 -8.07 -34.95 15.61
N ALA A 876 -7.46 -33.88 16.11
CA ALA A 876 -6.58 -33.95 17.27
C ALA A 876 -7.34 -34.35 18.55
N LEU A 877 -8.55 -33.84 18.74
CA LEU A 877 -9.43 -34.19 19.85
C LEU A 877 -9.85 -35.66 19.77
N THR A 878 -10.38 -36.11 18.63
CA THR A 878 -10.81 -37.50 18.42
C THR A 878 -9.64 -38.48 18.52
N LEU A 879 -8.43 -38.11 18.06
CA LEU A 879 -7.24 -38.94 18.26
C LEU A 879 -6.86 -39.05 19.73
N LYS A 880 -7.03 -37.96 20.52
CA LYS A 880 -6.78 -37.96 21.96
C LYS A 880 -7.82 -38.82 22.69
N GLU A 881 -9.09 -38.70 22.32
CA GLU A 881 -10.20 -39.50 22.86
C GLU A 881 -10.00 -41.00 22.54
N ASN A 882 -9.66 -41.32 21.29
CA ASN A 882 -9.37 -42.69 20.89
C ASN A 882 -8.15 -43.27 21.63
N ALA A 883 -7.10 -42.47 21.84
CA ALA A 883 -5.94 -42.90 22.60
C ALA A 883 -6.27 -43.16 24.08
N ALA A 884 -7.11 -42.30 24.69
CA ALA A 884 -7.57 -42.52 26.06
C ALA A 884 -8.45 -43.77 26.17
N ALA A 885 -9.38 -43.97 25.24
CA ALA A 885 -10.24 -45.15 25.19
C ALA A 885 -9.45 -46.43 24.90
N ASP A 886 -8.43 -46.38 24.04
CA ASP A 886 -7.53 -47.52 23.77
C ASP A 886 -6.79 -47.96 25.04
N LEU A 887 -6.38 -47.03 25.90
CA LEU A 887 -5.77 -47.37 27.19
C LEU A 887 -6.75 -48.05 28.15
N VAL A 888 -8.00 -47.59 28.20
CA VAL A 888 -9.06 -48.20 29.03
C VAL A 888 -9.38 -49.61 28.55
N ASP A 889 -9.65 -49.78 27.25
CA ASP A 889 -10.01 -51.08 26.68
C ASP A 889 -8.85 -52.09 26.76
N ARG A 890 -7.59 -51.64 26.64
CA ARG A 890 -6.43 -52.49 26.91
C ARG A 890 -6.34 -52.90 28.37
N ALA A 891 -6.54 -51.97 29.30
CA ALA A 891 -6.55 -52.31 30.72
C ALA A 891 -7.69 -53.29 31.07
N GLU A 892 -8.88 -53.11 30.47
CA GLU A 892 -10.00 -54.05 30.61
C GLU A 892 -9.67 -55.41 30.00
N LEU A 893 -9.08 -55.46 28.80
CA LEU A 893 -8.65 -56.70 28.16
C LEU A 893 -7.63 -57.45 29.01
N GLU A 894 -6.63 -56.76 29.55
CA GLU A 894 -5.64 -57.35 30.46
C GLU A 894 -6.29 -57.88 31.74
N ARG A 895 -7.26 -57.15 32.31
CA ARG A 895 -8.05 -57.62 33.47
C ARG A 895 -8.86 -58.88 33.14
N VAL A 896 -9.59 -58.86 32.03
CA VAL A 896 -10.40 -60.01 31.56
C VAL A 896 -9.52 -61.24 31.31
N LYS A 897 -8.34 -61.04 30.71
CA LYS A 897 -7.35 -62.12 30.51
C LYS A 897 -6.79 -62.66 31.83
N ALA A 898 -6.66 -61.83 32.85
CA ALA A 898 -6.15 -62.23 34.17
C ALA A 898 -7.16 -63.06 34.99
N GLU A 899 -8.47 -62.80 34.87
CA GLU A 899 -9.51 -63.42 35.72
C GLU A 899 -9.78 -64.91 35.42
N LYS A 900 -9.32 -65.46 34.28
CA LYS A 900 -9.30 -66.92 33.93
C LYS A 900 -10.58 -67.75 34.25
N ALA A 901 -11.76 -67.15 34.35
CA ALA A 901 -13.01 -67.86 34.63
C ALA A 901 -13.71 -68.35 33.32
N GLN A 902 -14.49 -69.44 33.40
CA GLN A 902 -15.27 -69.95 32.27
C GLN A 902 -16.29 -68.89 31.78
N GLY A 903 -16.26 -68.57 30.48
CA GLY A 903 -17.20 -67.65 29.82
C GLY A 903 -16.60 -66.32 29.32
N TRP A 904 -15.35 -66.00 29.65
CA TRP A 904 -14.72 -64.71 29.33
C TRP A 904 -14.01 -64.64 27.96
N GLU A 905 -13.81 -65.77 27.28
CA GLU A 905 -13.17 -65.82 25.96
C GLU A 905 -13.93 -64.99 24.91
N ALA A 906 -15.27 -65.04 24.94
CA ALA A 906 -16.11 -64.24 24.05
C ALA A 906 -15.93 -62.74 24.30
N ARG A 907 -15.83 -62.31 25.56
CA ARG A 907 -15.61 -60.90 25.93
C ARG A 907 -14.20 -60.42 25.57
N ALA A 908 -13.19 -61.28 25.75
CA ALA A 908 -11.82 -60.98 25.31
C ALA A 908 -11.74 -60.82 23.78
N ALA A 909 -12.38 -61.72 23.02
CA ALA A 909 -12.45 -61.63 21.56
C ALA A 909 -13.22 -60.37 21.08
N GLU A 910 -14.30 -60.00 21.77
CA GLU A 910 -15.03 -58.75 21.52
C GLU A 910 -14.13 -57.53 21.74
N LEU A 911 -13.41 -57.46 22.87
CA LEU A 911 -12.48 -56.37 23.19
C LEU A 911 -11.32 -56.29 22.18
N GLU A 912 -10.76 -57.44 21.76
CA GLU A 912 -9.74 -57.49 20.71
C GLU A 912 -10.27 -56.97 19.36
N ALA A 913 -11.50 -57.32 18.99
CA ALA A 913 -12.14 -56.79 17.78
C ALA A 913 -12.40 -55.28 17.87
N VAL A 914 -12.81 -54.76 19.04
CA VAL A 914 -12.97 -53.33 19.30
C VAL A 914 -11.63 -52.58 19.17
N LEU A 915 -10.57 -53.10 19.80
CA LEU A 915 -9.22 -52.54 19.70
C LEU A 915 -8.70 -52.54 18.26
N ALA A 916 -8.90 -53.63 17.51
CA ALA A 916 -8.51 -53.72 16.10
C ALA A 916 -9.23 -52.67 15.23
N LYS A 917 -10.55 -52.55 15.40
CA LYS A 917 -11.36 -51.53 14.69
C LYS A 917 -10.94 -50.11 15.06
N ARG A 918 -10.66 -49.83 16.34
CA ARG A 918 -10.20 -48.51 16.78
C ARG A 918 -8.78 -48.21 16.31
N ALA A 919 -7.91 -49.21 16.23
CA ALA A 919 -6.57 -49.07 15.65
C ALA A 919 -6.65 -48.69 14.15
N GLU A 920 -7.55 -49.31 13.39
CA GLU A 920 -7.81 -48.95 12.00
C GLU A 920 -8.35 -47.51 11.86
N GLN A 921 -9.34 -47.15 12.68
CA GLN A 921 -9.88 -45.78 12.73
C GLN A 921 -8.80 -44.75 13.10
N THR A 922 -7.99 -45.04 14.11
CA THR A 922 -6.88 -44.18 14.56
C THR A 922 -5.83 -44.03 13.47
N LYS A 923 -5.51 -45.11 12.73
CA LYS A 923 -4.62 -45.06 11.57
C LYS A 923 -5.21 -44.20 10.45
N ALA A 924 -6.52 -44.32 10.17
CA ALA A 924 -7.20 -43.50 9.18
C ALA A 924 -7.20 -42.01 9.57
N LEU A 925 -7.59 -41.68 10.80
CA LEU A 925 -7.59 -40.31 11.35
C LEU A 925 -6.17 -39.72 11.42
N SER A 926 -5.17 -40.50 11.81
CA SER A 926 -3.76 -40.08 11.80
C SER A 926 -3.28 -39.80 10.38
N SER A 927 -3.65 -40.63 9.40
CA SER A 927 -3.33 -40.39 7.99
C SER A 927 -4.02 -39.13 7.44
N GLU A 928 -5.25 -38.83 7.90
CA GLU A 928 -5.95 -37.59 7.60
C GLU A 928 -5.21 -36.40 8.22
N GLY A 929 -4.90 -36.44 9.52
CA GLY A 929 -4.16 -35.40 10.23
C GLY A 929 -2.79 -35.11 9.60
N LYS A 930 -2.07 -36.13 9.13
CA LYS A 930 -0.81 -35.96 8.38
C LYS A 930 -1.03 -35.22 7.06
N ARG A 931 -2.12 -35.52 6.32
CA ARG A 931 -2.47 -34.80 5.08
C ARG A 931 -2.77 -33.33 5.34
N TRP A 932 -3.51 -33.02 6.40
CA TRP A 932 -3.77 -31.63 6.81
C TRP A 932 -2.48 -30.90 7.21
N THR A 933 -1.58 -31.57 7.93
CA THR A 933 -0.28 -31.02 8.30
C THR A 933 0.57 -30.66 7.08
N LEU A 934 0.55 -31.49 6.03
CA LEU A 934 1.33 -31.31 4.80
C LEU A 934 0.66 -30.42 3.75
N ARG A 935 -0.55 -29.90 4.00
CA ARG A 935 -1.35 -29.21 2.97
C ARG A 935 -0.68 -27.95 2.43
N GLN A 936 -0.07 -27.16 3.31
CA GLN A 936 0.63 -25.91 2.96
C GLN A 936 1.85 -26.22 2.10
N PHE A 937 2.65 -27.21 2.52
CA PHE A 937 3.82 -27.65 1.77
C PHE A 937 3.47 -28.25 0.41
N SER A 938 2.40 -29.05 0.34
CA SER A 938 1.89 -29.62 -0.92
C SER A 938 1.47 -28.51 -1.91
N THR A 939 0.84 -27.46 -1.40
CA THR A 939 0.47 -26.28 -2.20
C THR A 939 1.70 -25.63 -2.81
N ILE A 940 2.75 -25.40 -2.02
CA ILE A 940 4.02 -24.85 -2.50
C ILE A 940 4.63 -25.73 -3.59
N LEU A 941 4.63 -27.05 -3.42
CA LEU A 941 5.17 -27.99 -4.40
C LEU A 941 4.41 -27.92 -5.73
N PHE A 942 3.07 -27.89 -5.70
CA PHE A 942 2.26 -27.79 -6.91
C PHE A 942 2.37 -26.43 -7.61
N SER A 943 2.41 -25.32 -6.85
CA SER A 943 2.71 -24.00 -7.43
C SER A 943 4.07 -23.96 -8.11
N SER A 944 5.06 -24.66 -7.53
CA SER A 944 6.42 -24.70 -8.07
C SER A 944 6.49 -25.59 -9.31
N LEU A 945 5.81 -26.74 -9.31
CA LEU A 945 5.66 -27.58 -10.49
C LEU A 945 5.00 -26.81 -11.64
N GLN A 946 3.98 -25.99 -11.34
CA GLN A 946 3.34 -25.13 -12.33
C GLN A 946 4.36 -24.15 -12.92
N ALA A 947 5.14 -23.47 -12.08
CA ALA A 947 6.18 -22.56 -12.53
C ALA A 947 7.24 -23.26 -13.42
N ALA A 948 7.59 -24.51 -13.08
CA ALA A 948 8.53 -25.34 -13.83
C ALA A 948 8.10 -25.57 -15.29
N VAL A 949 6.80 -25.68 -15.54
CA VAL A 949 6.27 -25.85 -16.90
C VAL A 949 6.01 -24.50 -17.56
N THR A 950 5.42 -23.56 -16.81
CA THR A 950 4.93 -22.26 -17.33
C THR A 950 6.06 -21.39 -17.87
N TYR A 951 7.04 -21.04 -17.01
CA TYR A 951 8.02 -20.00 -17.33
C TYR A 951 9.00 -20.40 -18.43
N PRO A 952 9.53 -21.64 -18.47
CA PRO A 952 10.36 -22.09 -19.59
C PRO A 952 9.62 -22.07 -20.91
N PHE A 953 8.37 -22.47 -20.90
CA PHE A 953 7.57 -22.41 -22.10
C PHE A 953 7.31 -20.96 -22.54
N GLN A 954 6.90 -20.08 -21.63
CA GLN A 954 6.59 -18.69 -21.93
C GLN A 954 7.80 -17.85 -22.38
N ASN A 955 8.96 -18.00 -21.72
CA ASN A 955 10.12 -17.12 -21.95
C ASN A 955 11.25 -17.77 -22.74
N PHE A 956 11.15 -19.07 -23.06
CA PHE A 956 12.13 -19.75 -23.91
C PHE A 956 11.48 -20.41 -25.13
N ALA A 957 10.48 -21.27 -24.93
CA ALA A 957 9.86 -21.99 -26.04
C ALA A 957 9.08 -21.04 -26.97
N LEU A 958 8.23 -20.16 -26.43
CA LEU A 958 7.44 -19.24 -27.24
C LEU A 958 8.29 -18.23 -28.05
N PRO A 959 9.33 -17.58 -27.49
CA PRO A 959 10.21 -16.74 -28.29
C PRO A 959 10.89 -17.50 -29.44
N LEU A 960 11.34 -18.73 -29.18
CA LEU A 960 11.96 -19.58 -30.21
C LEU A 960 10.95 -19.98 -31.28
N MET A 961 9.71 -20.35 -30.91
CA MET A 961 8.62 -20.60 -31.86
C MET A 961 8.28 -19.36 -32.68
N ALA A 962 8.25 -18.18 -32.05
CA ALA A 962 7.96 -16.92 -32.74
C ALA A 962 9.02 -16.65 -33.81
N VAL A 963 10.31 -16.75 -33.48
CA VAL A 963 11.39 -16.60 -34.47
C VAL A 963 11.29 -17.67 -35.57
N THR A 964 10.94 -18.90 -35.22
CA THR A 964 10.79 -19.98 -36.20
C THR A 964 9.64 -19.71 -37.19
N LEU A 965 8.55 -19.09 -36.73
CA LEU A 965 7.34 -18.92 -37.53
C LEU A 965 7.33 -17.66 -38.39
N VAL A 966 7.94 -16.56 -37.94
CA VAL A 966 7.90 -15.28 -38.66
C VAL A 966 9.29 -14.72 -38.99
N GLY A 967 10.36 -15.42 -38.61
CA GLY A 967 11.73 -14.97 -38.83
C GLY A 967 12.15 -13.85 -37.87
N GLN A 968 13.11 -13.02 -38.28
CA GLN A 968 13.60 -11.92 -37.44
C GLN A 968 12.63 -10.74 -37.37
N ALA A 969 11.87 -10.50 -38.43
CA ALA A 969 10.87 -9.46 -38.50
C ALA A 969 9.54 -9.95 -37.91
N GLY A 970 8.95 -9.20 -36.98
CA GLY A 970 7.65 -9.56 -36.40
C GLY A 970 7.69 -10.59 -35.26
N LYS A 971 8.88 -11.08 -34.87
CA LYS A 971 9.06 -12.04 -33.77
C LYS A 971 8.56 -11.48 -32.44
N ALA A 972 8.82 -10.21 -32.15
CA ALA A 972 8.37 -9.60 -30.90
C ALA A 972 6.87 -9.35 -30.94
N MET A 973 6.32 -8.95 -32.10
CA MET A 973 4.87 -8.85 -32.29
C MET A 973 4.17 -10.20 -32.06
N LEU A 974 4.65 -11.29 -32.67
CA LEU A 974 4.04 -12.62 -32.47
C LEU A 974 4.19 -13.09 -31.02
N LEU A 975 5.35 -12.92 -30.39
CA LEU A 975 5.54 -13.23 -28.98
C LEU A 975 4.60 -12.41 -28.08
N GLY A 976 4.43 -11.11 -28.37
CA GLY A 976 3.47 -10.23 -27.69
C GLY A 976 2.03 -10.72 -27.82
N LYS A 977 1.63 -11.19 -29.01
CA LYS A 977 0.31 -11.80 -29.24
C LYS A 977 0.13 -13.10 -28.46
N LEU A 978 1.11 -14.00 -28.50
CA LEU A 978 1.05 -15.30 -27.80
C LEU A 978 1.03 -15.14 -26.28
N THR A 979 1.88 -14.27 -25.73
CA THR A 979 1.86 -13.95 -24.29
C THR A 979 0.55 -13.28 -23.91
N GLY A 980 0.12 -12.29 -24.70
CA GLY A 980 -1.18 -11.62 -24.54
C GLY A 980 -2.35 -12.60 -24.51
N ALA A 981 -2.32 -13.67 -25.31
CA ALA A 981 -3.34 -14.73 -25.33
C ALA A 981 -3.40 -15.51 -24.01
N VAL A 982 -2.25 -15.87 -23.43
CA VAL A 982 -2.18 -16.52 -22.10
C VAL A 982 -2.85 -15.65 -21.04
N PHE A 983 -2.53 -14.36 -21.05
CA PHE A 983 -3.13 -13.45 -20.07
C PHE A 983 -4.60 -13.19 -20.37
N PHE A 984 -5.00 -13.09 -21.63
CA PHE A 984 -6.41 -12.91 -21.96
C PHE A 984 -7.27 -14.10 -21.54
N GLY A 985 -6.79 -15.33 -21.70
CA GLY A 985 -7.46 -16.52 -21.16
C GLY A 985 -7.58 -16.45 -19.63
N THR A 986 -6.49 -16.08 -18.95
CA THR A 986 -6.50 -15.85 -17.50
C THR A 986 -7.52 -14.79 -17.09
N LEU A 987 -7.65 -13.72 -17.88
CA LEU A 987 -8.51 -12.57 -17.58
C LEU A 987 -9.99 -12.96 -17.66
N ILE A 988 -10.36 -13.72 -18.70
CA ILE A 988 -11.72 -14.27 -18.86
C ILE A 988 -12.08 -15.06 -17.59
N ALA A 989 -11.21 -15.99 -17.18
CA ALA A 989 -11.51 -16.86 -16.04
C ALA A 989 -11.44 -16.16 -14.67
N ASN A 990 -10.56 -15.16 -14.49
CA ASN A 990 -10.47 -14.41 -13.24
C ASN A 990 -11.61 -13.39 -13.09
N SER A 991 -12.07 -12.77 -14.19
CA SER A 991 -13.15 -11.78 -14.16
C SER A 991 -14.49 -12.33 -13.66
N SER A 992 -14.72 -13.65 -13.79
CA SER A 992 -15.90 -14.32 -13.25
C SER A 992 -15.76 -14.65 -11.76
N GLN A 993 -14.55 -14.78 -11.23
CA GLN A 993 -14.30 -15.16 -9.83
C GLN A 993 -14.15 -13.96 -8.89
N VAL A 994 -13.86 -12.78 -9.44
CA VAL A 994 -13.59 -11.58 -8.67
C VAL A 994 -14.88 -11.02 -8.08
N LYS A 995 -15.00 -11.11 -6.75
CA LYS A 995 -16.06 -10.46 -5.97
C LYS A 995 -15.62 -9.03 -5.63
N LEU A 996 -16.30 -8.04 -6.21
CA LEU A 996 -16.12 -6.63 -5.89
C LEU A 996 -17.37 -6.09 -5.19
N PRO A 997 -17.21 -5.10 -4.30
CA PRO A 997 -18.36 -4.40 -3.73
C PRO A 997 -19.14 -3.68 -4.82
N ASP A 998 -20.44 -3.52 -4.60
CA ASP A 998 -21.28 -2.68 -5.45
C ASP A 998 -20.73 -1.25 -5.47
N ILE A 999 -20.67 -0.66 -6.65
CA ILE A 999 -20.33 0.75 -6.82
C ILE A 999 -21.58 1.54 -7.11
N ARG A 1000 -21.66 2.76 -6.58
CA ARG A 1000 -22.74 3.69 -6.91
C ARG A 1000 -22.34 4.47 -8.15
N ILE A 1001 -22.95 4.16 -9.28
CA ILE A 1001 -22.78 4.93 -10.52
C ILE A 1001 -23.87 6.02 -10.51
N PRO A 1002 -23.52 7.29 -10.76
CA PRO A 1002 -24.52 8.35 -10.94
C PRO A 1002 -25.58 7.90 -11.96
N LEU A 1003 -26.87 8.18 -11.70
CA LEU A 1003 -28.03 7.83 -12.53
C LEU A 1003 -28.44 6.33 -12.56
N ILE A 1004 -27.50 5.39 -12.49
CA ILE A 1004 -27.80 3.94 -12.54
C ILE A 1004 -28.04 3.34 -11.14
N GLY A 1005 -27.55 4.00 -10.09
CA GLY A 1005 -27.67 3.51 -8.71
C GLY A 1005 -26.55 2.54 -8.32
N LYS A 1006 -26.86 1.56 -7.46
CA LYS A 1006 -25.89 0.53 -7.05
C LYS A 1006 -25.75 -0.49 -8.18
N PHE A 1007 -24.53 -0.63 -8.70
CA PHE A 1007 -24.20 -1.56 -9.77
C PHE A 1007 -23.06 -2.50 -9.32
N PRO A 1008 -23.16 -3.82 -9.53
CA PRO A 1008 -22.09 -4.73 -9.14
C PRO A 1008 -20.82 -4.46 -9.95
N ALA A 1009 -19.75 -4.00 -9.32
CA ALA A 1009 -18.51 -3.66 -10.02
C ALA A 1009 -17.90 -4.85 -10.80
N GLN A 1010 -18.18 -6.08 -10.35
CA GLN A 1010 -17.84 -7.30 -11.09
C GLN A 1010 -18.42 -7.31 -12.51
N ARG A 1011 -19.66 -6.86 -12.71
CA ARG A 1011 -20.31 -6.83 -14.03
C ARG A 1011 -19.65 -5.83 -14.98
N LEU A 1012 -19.09 -4.74 -14.45
CA LEU A 1012 -18.30 -3.80 -15.27
C LEU A 1012 -17.00 -4.44 -15.75
N ILE A 1013 -16.32 -5.18 -14.89
CA ILE A 1013 -15.09 -5.90 -15.29
C ILE A 1013 -15.42 -6.95 -16.34
N GLN A 1014 -16.47 -7.76 -16.13
CA GLN A 1014 -16.92 -8.75 -17.11
C GLN A 1014 -17.26 -8.09 -18.45
N GLY A 1015 -18.06 -7.01 -18.43
CA GLY A 1015 -18.38 -6.23 -19.63
C GLY A 1015 -17.14 -5.69 -20.34
N GLY A 1016 -16.16 -5.18 -19.59
CA GLY A 1016 -14.88 -4.73 -20.13
C GLY A 1016 -14.07 -5.86 -20.78
N VAL A 1017 -14.07 -7.05 -20.19
CA VAL A 1017 -13.37 -8.23 -20.76
C VAL A 1017 -14.09 -8.75 -22.01
N LEU A 1018 -15.42 -8.71 -22.06
CA LEU A 1018 -16.20 -9.04 -23.26
C LEU A 1018 -15.93 -8.03 -24.39
N ALA A 1019 -15.92 -6.73 -24.07
CA ALA A 1019 -15.58 -5.68 -25.02
C ALA A 1019 -14.14 -5.85 -25.54
N LEU A 1020 -13.21 -6.22 -24.67
CA LEU A 1020 -11.83 -6.57 -25.03
C LEU A 1020 -11.78 -7.76 -25.99
N ALA A 1021 -12.56 -8.83 -25.73
CA ALA A 1021 -12.69 -9.98 -26.62
C ALA A 1021 -13.14 -9.56 -28.03
N ALA A 1022 -14.22 -8.78 -28.09
CA ALA A 1022 -14.80 -8.30 -29.33
C ALA A 1022 -13.80 -7.43 -30.10
N THR A 1023 -13.21 -6.44 -29.41
CA THR A 1023 -12.24 -5.50 -29.99
C THR A 1023 -11.03 -6.22 -30.54
N TRP A 1024 -10.49 -7.18 -29.80
CA TRP A 1024 -9.32 -7.92 -30.25
C TRP A 1024 -9.63 -8.82 -31.45
N VAL A 1025 -10.75 -9.54 -31.46
CA VAL A 1025 -11.10 -10.35 -32.64
C VAL A 1025 -11.38 -9.48 -33.85
N TYR A 1026 -12.10 -8.36 -33.65
CA TYR A 1026 -12.43 -7.41 -34.71
C TYR A 1026 -11.22 -6.67 -35.29
N THR A 1027 -10.18 -6.39 -34.49
CA THR A 1027 -9.01 -5.63 -34.97
C THR A 1027 -7.80 -6.51 -35.28
N GLY A 1028 -7.68 -7.67 -34.63
CA GLY A 1028 -6.46 -8.47 -34.63
C GLY A 1028 -6.59 -9.87 -35.23
N LEU A 1029 -7.62 -10.64 -34.85
CA LEU A 1029 -7.75 -12.04 -35.26
C LEU A 1029 -8.44 -12.19 -36.63
N VAL A 1030 -9.59 -11.52 -36.79
CA VAL A 1030 -10.37 -11.51 -38.03
C VAL A 1030 -10.79 -10.06 -38.31
N PRO A 1031 -9.84 -9.23 -38.83
CA PRO A 1031 -10.05 -7.81 -39.01
C PRO A 1031 -11.37 -7.48 -39.72
N GLY A 1032 -12.21 -6.65 -39.12
CA GLY A 1032 -13.49 -6.21 -39.69
C GLY A 1032 -14.67 -7.18 -39.52
N SER A 1033 -14.46 -8.40 -39.02
CA SER A 1033 -15.54 -9.38 -38.90
C SER A 1033 -16.35 -9.21 -37.61
N ILE A 1034 -17.52 -8.57 -37.75
CA ILE A 1034 -18.49 -8.41 -36.66
C ILE A 1034 -18.98 -9.76 -36.15
N LEU A 1035 -19.21 -10.73 -37.04
CA LEU A 1035 -19.64 -12.08 -36.66
C LEU A 1035 -18.59 -12.81 -35.82
N ALA A 1036 -17.31 -12.70 -36.19
CA ALA A 1036 -16.23 -13.28 -35.39
C ALA A 1036 -16.12 -12.59 -34.02
N ALA A 1037 -16.28 -11.27 -33.97
CA ALA A 1037 -16.29 -10.51 -32.72
C ALA A 1037 -17.47 -10.91 -31.81
N ALA A 1038 -18.67 -11.06 -32.36
CA ALA A 1038 -19.85 -11.51 -31.64
C ALA A 1038 -19.68 -12.95 -31.12
N ALA A 1039 -19.14 -13.85 -31.96
CA ALA A 1039 -18.81 -15.22 -31.55
C ALA A 1039 -17.77 -15.24 -30.42
N ALA A 1040 -16.78 -14.35 -30.44
CA ALA A 1040 -15.79 -14.22 -29.38
C ALA A 1040 -16.40 -13.73 -28.06
N VAL A 1041 -17.34 -12.78 -28.12
CA VAL A 1041 -18.12 -12.34 -26.95
C VAL A 1041 -18.94 -13.50 -26.39
N ALA A 1042 -19.67 -14.23 -27.23
CA ALA A 1042 -20.47 -15.37 -26.81
C ALA A 1042 -19.60 -16.47 -26.18
N ALA A 1043 -18.45 -16.77 -26.79
CA ALA A 1043 -17.48 -17.72 -26.26
C ALA A 1043 -16.92 -17.25 -24.91
N ALA A 1044 -16.44 -16.00 -24.81
CA ALA A 1044 -15.92 -15.45 -23.57
C ALA A 1044 -16.98 -15.41 -22.46
N ALA A 1045 -18.23 -15.07 -22.78
CA ALA A 1045 -19.34 -15.08 -21.82
C ALA A 1045 -19.67 -16.51 -21.36
N GLY A 1046 -19.72 -17.48 -22.27
CA GLY A 1046 -19.89 -18.90 -21.94
C GLY A 1046 -18.75 -19.43 -21.06
N LEU A 1047 -17.52 -19.01 -21.33
CA LEU A 1047 -16.35 -19.34 -20.52
C LEU A 1047 -16.39 -18.68 -19.13
N MET A 1048 -16.81 -17.41 -19.03
CA MET A 1048 -17.02 -16.74 -17.74
C MET A 1048 -18.10 -17.44 -16.92
N TRP A 1049 -19.20 -17.84 -17.57
CA TRP A 1049 -20.27 -18.60 -16.93
C TRP A 1049 -19.74 -19.94 -16.41
N LEU A 1050 -19.03 -20.71 -17.23
CA LEU A 1050 -18.41 -21.97 -16.83
C LEU A 1050 -17.44 -21.74 -15.66
N ALA A 1051 -16.60 -20.72 -15.75
CA ALA A 1051 -15.62 -20.38 -14.74
C ALA A 1051 -16.24 -20.07 -13.36
N ASN A 1052 -17.45 -19.50 -13.32
CA ASN A 1052 -18.17 -19.27 -12.07
C ASN A 1052 -18.69 -20.57 -11.40
N HIS A 1053 -18.79 -21.67 -12.16
CA HIS A 1053 -19.24 -22.97 -11.66
C HIS A 1053 -18.08 -23.92 -11.33
N ILE A 1054 -16.84 -23.56 -11.68
CA ILE A 1054 -15.66 -24.38 -11.40
C ILE A 1054 -15.16 -24.10 -9.98
N THR A 1055 -15.09 -25.16 -9.19
CA THR A 1055 -14.59 -25.13 -7.81
C THR A 1055 -13.07 -24.93 -7.77
N GLN A 1056 -12.50 -24.56 -6.63
CA GLN A 1056 -11.03 -24.44 -6.49
C GLN A 1056 -10.33 -25.78 -6.79
N LYS A 1057 -10.95 -26.91 -6.38
CA LYS A 1057 -10.50 -28.26 -6.76
C LYS A 1057 -10.59 -28.47 -8.28
N GLY A 1058 -11.67 -28.00 -8.90
CA GLY A 1058 -11.89 -28.06 -10.34
C GLY A 1058 -10.83 -27.31 -11.13
N TRP A 1059 -10.49 -26.07 -10.75
CA TRP A 1059 -9.46 -25.27 -11.42
C TRP A 1059 -8.10 -25.95 -11.42
N ILE A 1060 -7.71 -26.50 -10.28
CA ILE A 1060 -6.45 -27.25 -10.15
C ILE A 1060 -6.45 -28.48 -11.07
N LYS A 1061 -7.57 -29.21 -11.20
CA LYS A 1061 -7.67 -30.34 -12.15
C LYS A 1061 -7.61 -29.87 -13.60
N PHE A 1062 -8.37 -28.84 -13.94
CA PHE A 1062 -8.47 -28.33 -15.30
C PHE A 1062 -7.20 -27.62 -15.78
N LEU A 1063 -6.31 -27.18 -14.89
CA LEU A 1063 -4.94 -26.83 -15.26
C LEU A 1063 -4.25 -27.98 -16.03
N GLY A 1064 -4.56 -29.24 -15.70
CA GLY A 1064 -4.09 -30.38 -16.49
C GLY A 1064 -4.59 -30.38 -17.93
N LEU A 1065 -5.86 -30.01 -18.19
CA LEU A 1065 -6.36 -29.84 -19.55
C LEU A 1065 -5.66 -28.68 -20.27
N GLY A 1066 -5.42 -27.56 -19.56
CA GLY A 1066 -4.65 -26.43 -20.09
C GLY A 1066 -3.24 -26.82 -20.53
N LEU A 1067 -2.58 -27.70 -19.79
CA LEU A 1067 -1.26 -28.22 -20.16
C LEU A 1067 -1.34 -29.17 -21.37
N LEU A 1068 -2.35 -30.04 -21.44
CA LEU A 1068 -2.53 -30.93 -22.60
C LEU A 1068 -2.76 -30.19 -23.92
N ALA A 1069 -3.28 -28.96 -23.87
CA ALA A 1069 -3.45 -28.12 -25.06
C ALA A 1069 -2.12 -27.85 -25.81
N VAL A 1070 -0.96 -28.04 -25.17
CA VAL A 1070 0.36 -27.89 -25.81
C VAL A 1070 0.61 -28.88 -26.96
N TRP A 1071 -0.19 -29.95 -27.04
CA TRP A 1071 -0.14 -30.90 -28.16
C TRP A 1071 -0.80 -30.39 -29.44
N LEU A 1072 -1.73 -29.43 -29.35
CA LEU A 1072 -2.46 -28.92 -30.51
C LEU A 1072 -1.55 -28.35 -31.61
N PRO A 1073 -0.54 -27.49 -31.31
CA PRO A 1073 0.37 -26.98 -32.32
C PRO A 1073 1.21 -28.10 -32.94
N PHE A 1074 1.61 -29.10 -32.15
CA PHE A 1074 2.36 -30.24 -32.68
C PHE A 1074 1.53 -31.04 -33.69
N LEU A 1075 0.26 -31.32 -33.38
CA LEU A 1075 -0.66 -32.03 -34.27
C LEU A 1075 -0.90 -31.24 -35.57
N VAL A 1076 -1.14 -29.94 -35.48
CA VAL A 1076 -1.34 -29.08 -36.67
C VAL A 1076 -0.06 -28.99 -37.50
N TRP A 1077 1.11 -28.93 -36.87
CA TRP A 1077 2.39 -28.78 -37.56
C TRP A 1077 2.85 -30.09 -38.23
N THR A 1078 2.65 -31.24 -37.58
CA THR A 1078 3.12 -32.56 -38.07
C THR A 1078 2.07 -33.32 -38.88
N MET A 1079 0.79 -33.02 -38.67
CA MET A 1079 -0.36 -33.66 -39.32
C MET A 1079 -1.35 -32.61 -39.85
N PRO A 1080 -0.94 -31.72 -40.77
CA PRO A 1080 -1.81 -30.64 -41.27
C PRO A 1080 -3.11 -31.15 -41.89
N GLY A 1081 -3.14 -32.38 -42.43
CA GLY A 1081 -4.35 -33.01 -42.96
C GLY A 1081 -5.41 -33.39 -41.90
N LEU A 1082 -5.03 -33.47 -40.62
CA LEU A 1082 -5.97 -33.78 -39.53
C LEU A 1082 -6.86 -32.58 -39.18
N ILE A 1083 -6.33 -31.36 -39.30
CA ILE A 1083 -7.04 -30.10 -38.97
C ILE A 1083 -6.75 -29.07 -40.09
N PRO A 1084 -7.28 -29.27 -41.30
CA PRO A 1084 -6.86 -28.52 -42.50
C PRO A 1084 -7.20 -27.02 -42.46
N PHE A 1085 -8.11 -26.61 -41.58
CA PHE A 1085 -8.58 -25.22 -41.45
C PHE A 1085 -7.80 -24.40 -40.40
N MET A 1086 -6.83 -25.00 -39.70
CA MET A 1086 -6.11 -24.34 -38.61
C MET A 1086 -4.63 -24.15 -38.96
N SER A 1087 -4.17 -22.89 -38.98
CA SER A 1087 -2.73 -22.62 -39.11
C SER A 1087 -2.00 -22.95 -37.80
N VAL A 1088 -0.69 -23.20 -37.87
CA VAL A 1088 0.16 -23.40 -36.68
C VAL A 1088 0.12 -22.19 -35.75
N GLN A 1089 0.09 -20.96 -36.30
CA GLN A 1089 -0.01 -19.74 -35.49
C GLN A 1089 -1.35 -19.67 -34.75
N THR A 1090 -2.45 -20.02 -35.43
CA THR A 1090 -3.78 -20.12 -34.83
C THR A 1090 -3.83 -21.19 -33.75
N ALA A 1091 -3.21 -22.35 -33.99
CA ALA A 1091 -3.11 -23.44 -33.03
C ALA A 1091 -2.35 -23.02 -31.78
N LEU A 1092 -1.18 -22.38 -31.92
CA LEU A 1092 -0.41 -21.84 -30.80
C LEU A 1092 -1.19 -20.80 -30.00
N PHE A 1093 -1.87 -19.90 -30.71
CA PHE A 1093 -2.70 -18.90 -30.08
C PHE A 1093 -3.80 -19.54 -29.23
N LEU A 1094 -4.53 -20.51 -29.80
CA LEU A 1094 -5.61 -21.21 -29.11
C LEU A 1094 -5.08 -22.00 -27.91
N THR A 1095 -3.93 -22.67 -28.06
CA THR A 1095 -3.23 -23.32 -26.94
C THR A 1095 -2.92 -22.32 -25.83
N MET A 1096 -2.42 -21.13 -26.17
CA MET A 1096 -2.06 -20.11 -25.17
C MET A 1096 -3.29 -19.60 -24.44
N LEU A 1097 -4.37 -19.34 -25.17
CA LEU A 1097 -5.64 -18.92 -24.61
C LEU A 1097 -6.20 -19.97 -23.63
N ILE A 1098 -6.27 -21.24 -24.06
CA ILE A 1098 -6.75 -22.36 -23.24
C ILE A 1098 -5.86 -22.57 -22.01
N TYR A 1099 -4.55 -22.55 -22.21
CA TYR A 1099 -3.57 -22.67 -21.14
C TYR A 1099 -3.74 -21.55 -20.11
N GLY A 1100 -3.88 -20.30 -20.57
CA GLY A 1100 -4.16 -19.13 -19.74
C GLY A 1100 -5.44 -19.26 -18.92
N MET A 1101 -6.51 -19.70 -19.57
CA MET A 1101 -7.83 -19.87 -18.96
C MET A 1101 -7.83 -20.78 -17.74
N PHE A 1102 -6.98 -21.81 -17.73
CA PHE A 1102 -6.90 -22.73 -16.59
C PHE A 1102 -5.75 -22.42 -15.63
N SER A 1103 -4.60 -21.97 -16.16
CA SER A 1103 -3.40 -21.72 -15.34
C SER A 1103 -3.57 -20.53 -14.40
N GLY A 1104 -4.21 -19.46 -14.86
CA GLY A 1104 -4.45 -18.27 -14.07
C GLY A 1104 -5.30 -18.50 -12.82
N PRO A 1105 -6.53 -19.01 -12.96
CA PRO A 1105 -7.37 -19.42 -11.83
C PRO A 1105 -6.68 -20.38 -10.87
N ALA A 1106 -5.98 -21.40 -11.38
CA ALA A 1106 -5.27 -22.35 -10.54
C ALA A 1106 -4.20 -21.67 -9.67
N ILE A 1107 -3.48 -20.67 -10.20
CA ILE A 1107 -2.53 -19.85 -9.41
C ILE A 1107 -3.28 -19.09 -8.31
N VAL A 1108 -4.43 -18.50 -8.63
CA VAL A 1108 -5.27 -17.81 -7.63
C VAL A 1108 -5.75 -18.79 -6.57
N SER A 1109 -6.13 -20.01 -6.94
CA SER A 1109 -6.49 -21.11 -6.03
C SER A 1109 -5.36 -21.42 -5.06
N PHE A 1110 -4.15 -21.67 -5.59
CA PHE A 1110 -2.99 -22.00 -4.78
C PHE A 1110 -2.62 -20.86 -3.83
N ASN A 1111 -2.61 -19.61 -4.31
CA ASN A 1111 -2.27 -18.45 -3.49
C ASN A 1111 -3.30 -18.20 -2.39
N THR A 1112 -4.59 -18.27 -2.71
CA THR A 1112 -5.68 -18.09 -1.72
C THR A 1112 -5.62 -19.18 -0.66
N TYR A 1113 -5.43 -20.43 -1.10
CA TYR A 1113 -5.34 -21.57 -0.19
C TYR A 1113 -4.09 -21.51 0.70
N MET A 1114 -2.95 -21.09 0.16
CA MET A 1114 -1.73 -20.88 0.94
C MET A 1114 -1.93 -19.75 1.97
N GLN A 1115 -2.51 -18.62 1.59
CA GLN A 1115 -2.73 -17.49 2.51
C GLN A 1115 -3.68 -17.85 3.66
N THR A 1116 -4.80 -18.50 3.34
CA THR A 1116 -5.80 -18.94 4.33
C THR A 1116 -5.30 -20.06 5.24
N SER A 1117 -4.31 -20.83 4.79
CA SER A 1117 -3.69 -21.89 5.58
C SER A 1117 -2.47 -21.42 6.39
N THR A 1118 -2.09 -20.14 6.36
CA THR A 1118 -0.85 -19.63 6.96
C THR A 1118 -1.11 -18.66 8.11
N LYS A 1119 -0.42 -18.83 9.24
CA LYS A 1119 -0.44 -17.88 10.37
C LYS A 1119 -0.06 -16.47 9.90
N LYS A 1120 -0.78 -15.45 10.38
CA LYS A 1120 -0.54 -14.05 9.96
C LYS A 1120 0.91 -13.60 10.17
N SER A 1121 1.54 -14.04 11.27
CA SER A 1121 2.91 -13.74 11.65
C SER A 1121 3.98 -14.37 10.76
N ASP A 1122 3.65 -15.40 9.97
CA ASP A 1122 4.62 -16.18 9.20
C ASP A 1122 4.42 -16.06 7.68
N LEU A 1123 3.51 -15.19 7.22
CA LEU A 1123 3.26 -15.00 5.79
C LEU A 1123 4.53 -14.66 5.00
N GLY A 1124 5.33 -13.69 5.47
CA GLY A 1124 6.57 -13.30 4.80
C GLY A 1124 7.54 -14.47 4.62
N LYS A 1125 7.66 -15.33 5.65
CA LYS A 1125 8.50 -16.53 5.63
C LYS A 1125 7.99 -17.61 4.68
N VAL A 1126 6.67 -17.85 4.67
CA VAL A 1126 6.04 -18.85 3.80
C VAL A 1126 6.07 -18.41 2.34
N PHE A 1127 5.78 -17.14 2.04
CA PHE A 1127 5.91 -16.60 0.68
C PHE A 1127 7.36 -16.57 0.21
N GLY A 1128 8.31 -16.19 1.06
CA GLY A 1128 9.73 -16.27 0.74
C GLY A 1128 10.17 -17.70 0.41
N THR A 1129 9.69 -18.68 1.18
CA THR A 1129 9.91 -20.12 0.93
C THR A 1129 9.28 -20.55 -0.39
N SER A 1130 8.02 -20.21 -0.62
CA SER A 1130 7.31 -20.52 -1.86
C SER A 1130 8.02 -19.92 -3.08
N GLY A 1131 8.50 -18.68 -2.97
CA GLY A 1131 9.31 -18.01 -3.99
C GLY A 1131 10.59 -18.78 -4.30
N SER A 1132 11.31 -19.29 -3.30
CA SER A 1132 12.51 -20.09 -3.53
C SER A 1132 12.22 -21.40 -4.27
N PHE A 1133 11.12 -22.10 -3.92
CA PHE A 1133 10.73 -23.32 -4.61
C PHE A 1133 10.28 -23.04 -6.05
N VAL A 1134 9.48 -21.99 -6.27
CA VAL A 1134 9.04 -21.55 -7.59
C VAL A 1134 10.24 -21.23 -8.48
N ASN A 1135 11.22 -20.50 -7.96
CA ASN A 1135 12.44 -20.15 -8.70
C ASN A 1135 13.34 -21.36 -8.96
N THR A 1136 13.42 -22.31 -8.03
CA THR A 1136 14.11 -23.59 -8.26
C THR A 1136 13.46 -24.34 -9.41
N SER A 1137 12.15 -24.54 -9.34
CA SER A 1137 11.43 -25.30 -10.36
C SER A 1137 11.49 -24.60 -11.72
N THR A 1138 11.42 -23.27 -11.73
CA THR A 1138 11.63 -22.46 -12.94
C THR A 1138 13.03 -22.68 -13.53
N SER A 1139 14.07 -22.62 -12.69
CA SER A 1139 15.46 -22.89 -13.07
C SER A 1139 15.64 -24.30 -13.66
N MET A 1140 15.10 -25.31 -12.99
CA MET A 1140 15.11 -26.70 -13.47
C MET A 1140 14.38 -26.84 -14.81
N GLY A 1141 13.21 -26.21 -14.95
CA GLY A 1141 12.44 -26.26 -16.19
C GLY A 1141 13.18 -25.63 -17.37
N TYR A 1142 13.84 -24.49 -17.18
CA TYR A 1142 14.72 -23.91 -18.22
C TYR A 1142 15.89 -24.82 -18.54
N GLY A 1143 16.52 -25.41 -17.51
CA GLY A 1143 17.63 -26.36 -17.69
C GLY A 1143 17.22 -27.58 -18.52
N LEU A 1144 16.09 -28.21 -18.19
CA LEU A 1144 15.55 -29.36 -18.91
C LEU A 1144 15.18 -29.00 -20.36
N LEU A 1145 14.53 -27.85 -20.56
CA LEU A 1145 14.15 -27.38 -21.90
C LEU A 1145 15.39 -27.03 -22.75
N SER A 1146 16.40 -26.42 -22.14
CA SER A 1146 17.68 -26.10 -22.78
C SER A 1146 18.44 -27.36 -23.18
N LEU A 1147 18.44 -28.40 -22.33
CA LEU A 1147 19.00 -29.71 -22.67
C LEU A 1147 18.24 -30.34 -23.84
N GLY A 1148 16.91 -30.32 -23.80
CA GLY A 1148 16.07 -30.81 -24.90
C GLY A 1148 16.36 -30.10 -26.22
N ALA A 1149 16.51 -28.77 -26.18
CA ALA A 1149 16.85 -27.96 -27.35
C ALA A 1149 18.27 -28.25 -27.88
N GLY A 1150 19.22 -28.56 -27.00
CA GLY A 1150 20.57 -28.98 -27.37
C GLY A 1150 20.62 -30.37 -28.00
N MET A 1151 19.80 -31.32 -27.52
CA MET A 1151 19.80 -32.71 -27.98
C MET A 1151 18.99 -32.94 -29.27
N LEU A 1152 17.87 -32.23 -29.46
CA LEU A 1152 16.91 -32.52 -30.53
C LEU A 1152 16.95 -31.52 -31.68
N THR A 1153 18.03 -30.72 -31.77
CA THR A 1153 18.12 -29.47 -32.54
C THR A 1153 17.11 -28.43 -32.03
N THR A 1154 17.43 -27.13 -32.19
CA THR A 1154 16.53 -26.03 -31.82
C THR A 1154 15.30 -25.92 -32.74
N ALA A 1155 15.09 -26.87 -33.65
CA ALA A 1155 14.05 -26.83 -34.67
C ALA A 1155 12.69 -27.29 -34.14
N PHE A 1156 11.72 -26.38 -34.13
CA PHE A 1156 10.31 -26.76 -34.09
C PHE A 1156 9.89 -27.39 -35.43
N PRO A 1157 9.05 -28.45 -35.42
CA PRO A 1157 8.22 -28.91 -34.31
C PRO A 1157 8.83 -29.99 -33.39
N ALA A 1158 10.02 -30.53 -33.65
CA ALA A 1158 10.56 -31.69 -32.91
C ALA A 1158 10.63 -31.47 -31.38
N LEU A 1159 11.02 -30.27 -30.95
CA LEU A 1159 11.09 -29.91 -29.53
C LEU A 1159 9.72 -29.92 -28.81
N LEU A 1160 8.58 -29.88 -29.54
CA LEU A 1160 7.26 -30.00 -28.92
C LEU A 1160 6.97 -31.40 -28.36
N VAL A 1161 7.62 -32.46 -28.86
CA VAL A 1161 7.41 -33.83 -28.36
C VAL A 1161 7.82 -33.97 -26.89
N PRO A 1162 9.09 -33.69 -26.49
CA PRO A 1162 9.47 -33.78 -25.08
C PRO A 1162 8.72 -32.77 -24.20
N ILE A 1163 8.39 -31.58 -24.72
CA ILE A 1163 7.55 -30.60 -24.02
C ILE A 1163 6.16 -31.22 -23.75
N GLY A 1164 5.53 -31.79 -24.78
CA GLY A 1164 4.22 -32.41 -24.70
C GLY A 1164 4.17 -33.59 -23.73
N ILE A 1165 5.22 -34.42 -23.68
CA ILE A 1165 5.35 -35.51 -22.70
C ILE A 1165 5.46 -34.93 -21.28
N ALA A 1166 6.35 -33.97 -21.05
CA ALA A 1166 6.52 -33.35 -19.74
C ALA A 1166 5.23 -32.68 -19.26
N TYR A 1167 4.52 -32.01 -20.16
CA TYR A 1167 3.23 -31.38 -19.90
C TYR A 1167 2.12 -32.40 -19.64
N GLY A 1168 2.12 -33.54 -20.32
CA GLY A 1168 1.20 -34.66 -20.04
C GLY A 1168 1.40 -35.25 -18.64
N ILE A 1169 2.67 -35.43 -18.22
CA ILE A 1169 2.99 -35.87 -16.86
C ILE A 1169 2.52 -34.83 -15.83
N ALA A 1170 2.82 -33.54 -16.07
CA ALA A 1170 2.36 -32.46 -15.20
C ALA A 1170 0.82 -32.39 -15.15
N ALA A 1171 0.13 -32.62 -16.27
CA ALA A 1171 -1.32 -32.66 -16.32
C ALA A 1171 -1.91 -33.76 -15.42
N LEU A 1172 -1.35 -34.97 -15.46
CA LEU A 1172 -1.73 -36.07 -14.58
C LEU A 1172 -1.45 -35.75 -13.09
N ALA A 1173 -0.35 -35.03 -12.81
CA ALA A 1173 -0.03 -34.58 -11.46
C ALA A 1173 -1.06 -33.58 -10.93
N PHE A 1174 -1.44 -32.57 -11.73
CA PHE A 1174 -2.45 -31.56 -11.37
C PHE A 1174 -3.86 -32.14 -11.25
N TRP A 1175 -4.23 -33.10 -12.10
CA TRP A 1175 -5.48 -33.84 -11.98
C TRP A 1175 -5.63 -34.53 -10.61
N ASN A 1176 -4.52 -35.04 -10.07
CA ASN A 1176 -4.49 -35.70 -8.77
C ASN A 1176 -4.15 -34.79 -7.59
N ALA A 1177 -3.75 -33.54 -7.84
CA ALA A 1177 -3.29 -32.61 -6.81
C ALA A 1177 -4.33 -32.33 -5.70
N PRO A 1178 -5.64 -32.14 -5.98
CA PRO A 1178 -6.63 -31.87 -4.93
C PRO A 1178 -6.72 -32.95 -3.85
N LYS A 1179 -6.38 -34.21 -4.17
CA LYS A 1179 -6.34 -35.32 -3.18
C LYS A 1179 -5.30 -35.08 -2.07
N ARG A 1180 -4.31 -34.22 -2.31
CA ARG A 1180 -3.21 -33.88 -1.38
C ARG A 1180 -3.39 -32.52 -0.68
N MET A 1181 -4.49 -31.82 -0.94
CA MET A 1181 -4.78 -30.48 -0.38
C MET A 1181 -6.16 -30.48 0.30
N PRO A 1182 -6.29 -31.11 1.49
CA PRO A 1182 -7.57 -31.19 2.19
C PRO A 1182 -8.01 -29.82 2.74
N GLY A 1183 -9.29 -29.50 2.61
CA GLY A 1183 -9.83 -28.18 3.00
C GLY A 1183 -9.81 -27.14 1.89
N LEU A 1184 -9.46 -27.51 0.65
CA LEU A 1184 -9.78 -26.69 -0.52
C LEU A 1184 -11.30 -26.44 -0.56
N PRO A 1185 -11.75 -25.17 -0.70
CA PRO A 1185 -13.17 -24.84 -0.72
C PRO A 1185 -13.89 -25.65 -1.80
N GLU A 1186 -14.95 -26.35 -1.40
CA GLU A 1186 -15.77 -27.11 -2.36
C GLU A 1186 -16.55 -26.18 -3.27
N ASN A 1187 -16.99 -25.03 -2.76
CA ASN A 1187 -17.62 -23.98 -3.54
C ASN A 1187 -16.98 -22.63 -3.19
N ALA A 1188 -16.48 -21.89 -4.19
CA ALA A 1188 -16.00 -20.52 -4.00
C ALA A 1188 -17.12 -19.56 -3.56
N VAL A 1189 -18.38 -19.91 -3.87
CA VAL A 1189 -19.57 -19.10 -3.62
C VAL A 1189 -20.14 -19.32 -2.21
N GLU A 1190 -20.20 -20.57 -1.75
CA GLU A 1190 -21.00 -20.95 -0.59
C GLU A 1190 -20.41 -20.52 0.76
N LYS A 1191 -19.07 -20.51 0.89
CA LYS A 1191 -18.43 -20.09 2.15
C LYS A 1191 -18.55 -18.58 2.37
N ALA A 1192 -18.40 -17.78 1.32
CA ALA A 1192 -18.52 -16.32 1.37
C ALA A 1192 -19.98 -15.81 1.40
N ALA A 1193 -20.96 -16.71 1.39
CA ALA A 1193 -22.35 -16.41 1.71
C ALA A 1193 -22.70 -16.78 3.18
N LYS A 1194 -21.87 -17.61 3.82
CA LYS A 1194 -22.01 -18.01 5.23
C LYS A 1194 -21.15 -17.13 6.17
N GLU A 1195 -20.06 -16.55 5.67
CA GLU A 1195 -19.27 -15.46 6.28
C GLU A 1195 -19.83 -14.10 5.87
#